data_AF-A0AA90UW25-F1
#
_entry.id   AF-A0AA90UW25-F1
#
_cell.length_a   1.000
_cell.length_b   1.000
_cell.length_c   1.000
_cell.angle_alpha   90.00
_cell.angle_beta   90.00
_cell.angle_gamma   90.00
#
_symmetry.space_group_name_H-M   'P 1'
#
loop_
_entity.id
_entity.type
_entity.pdbx_description
1 polymer ?
#
loop_
_entity_poly.entity_id
_entity_poly.type
_entity_poly.pdbx_seq_one_letter_code
_entity_poly.pdbx_strand_id
1 'polypeptide(L)'
;MIKLKYIFTSALLVAAASASQAVSRQQMQKQIDKDAPAYTIQGKDSICQIFIYSPAPNQGLHLAYFTDDERWVDVGQLCASDYGPWGAEKKMYTPFVVKANDGTWRALWCVNQHAPQFAVAYSEDLITWRPQDYPIIREKGVKDVAAYQMDDGNFDIYLKTSKGKRYVQASNDFRTFKEDTLEASADEILWQRDTATIGGKLFQGCDFEVPAVHLNYIRSWFHALSEEAKLNAQPIPKTDSDLAAYAKDNHIDLPKDSEIPANLSINPQKSHRISNKLMGIFFEDISRAADGGLSAEMLQNGDFEYNKEDHRHQWNATTAWVGVEKKGIATENGVSQNNPHYAVLGATPIYNIGWDGIAIRRGAAVEGKEGKHQPAIYEVSLHARCIDAKKKDLTLALVNQEGLPVCQAKIKVQGTDWKEYKAQLIVTDKYDGELASEAITKEGKLGKNIRFAILPKGEQKVAVDLVSLKPQDTYKGHGLRKDLAEAIADLKPRFVRFPGGCMLHGQGLKNIYHWKESVGPQKDRKPAYNIWGYHQTRQLGFYEYFQWCEDMGAEPLPVLAAGVPCQNSVADERGVAGQQGGIPMSEMPQYIQDVLDLVEWANGDPATSKWAKMRADAGHPAPFNLKMIGIGNEDLISTDFEQRYLMICKAVKQKYPQIEVVGTVGPFHFPSSDYIEGWKIARENKRWIDAVDEHYYEQPGWFLNHQDYYDHYDRKAPKVYLGEYASRGANAVDNALAEGIHLCNVERNGDVVEMTSYAPLLCKDGYSNWQPDMIYFDNNNVRASESYKMQKMFGQHAGDLYISSVLSLPDALKKYVGTSVVKDSKSGKTWLKVVNALPRTLKLSVSGLGNKQVTIAGRSAQVFEL
;
A
#
# COMPACT_ATOMS: atom_id res chain seq x y z
N MET A 1 -38.71 -18.83 4.00
CA MET A 1 -39.44 -17.60 3.61
C MET A 1 -39.29 -16.40 4.57
N ILE A 2 -38.44 -16.43 5.61
CA ILE A 2 -38.15 -15.24 6.45
C ILE A 2 -36.72 -14.68 6.22
N LYS A 3 -35.84 -15.40 5.53
CA LYS A 3 -34.46 -14.96 5.23
C LYS A 3 -34.29 -14.12 3.94
N LEU A 4 -35.31 -14.04 3.07
CA LEU A 4 -35.22 -13.25 1.82
C LEU A 4 -35.44 -11.74 2.02
N LYS A 5 -36.01 -11.31 3.16
CA LYS A 5 -36.40 -9.90 3.37
C LYS A 5 -35.22 -8.94 3.61
N TYR A 6 -34.05 -9.44 4.03
CA TYR A 6 -32.89 -8.59 4.32
C TYR A 6 -32.04 -8.26 3.08
N ILE A 7 -32.03 -9.14 2.07
CA ILE A 7 -31.27 -8.94 0.81
C ILE A 7 -31.98 -7.92 -0.09
N PHE A 8 -33.32 -7.90 -0.09
CA PHE A 8 -34.09 -6.91 -0.84
C PHE A 8 -33.88 -5.48 -0.34
N THR A 9 -33.68 -5.26 0.96
CA THR A 9 -33.48 -3.90 1.51
C THR A 9 -32.14 -3.27 1.14
N SER A 10 -31.07 -4.06 0.98
CA SER A 10 -29.73 -3.55 0.65
C SER A 10 -29.61 -3.18 -0.84
N ALA A 11 -30.19 -3.99 -1.73
CA ALA A 11 -30.22 -3.72 -3.16
C ALA A 11 -31.20 -2.59 -3.53
N LEU A 12 -32.32 -2.45 -2.80
CA LEU A 12 -33.19 -1.27 -2.91
C LEU A 12 -32.48 0.02 -2.45
N LEU A 13 -31.48 -0.05 -1.57
CA LEU A 13 -30.67 1.11 -1.17
C LEU A 13 -29.68 1.51 -2.28
N VAL A 14 -29.06 0.56 -2.98
CA VAL A 14 -28.20 0.84 -4.15
C VAL A 14 -29.02 1.35 -5.35
N ALA A 15 -30.21 0.78 -5.57
CA ALA A 15 -31.15 1.25 -6.58
C ALA A 15 -31.86 2.57 -6.21
N ALA A 16 -32.02 2.89 -4.91
CA ALA A 16 -32.62 4.15 -4.46
C ALA A 16 -31.62 5.30 -4.37
N ALA A 17 -30.34 5.03 -4.07
CA ALA A 17 -29.29 6.05 -4.06
C ALA A 17 -28.93 6.53 -5.47
N SER A 18 -29.01 5.65 -6.47
CA SER A 18 -28.83 6.01 -7.90
C SER A 18 -30.08 6.62 -8.55
N ALA A 19 -31.25 6.57 -7.90
CA ALA A 19 -32.52 7.04 -8.45
C ALA A 19 -32.93 8.47 -8.06
N SER A 20 -32.06 9.24 -7.37
CA SER A 20 -32.40 10.62 -6.97
C SER A 20 -32.02 11.71 -7.98
N GLN A 21 -31.58 11.37 -9.20
CA GLN A 21 -31.56 12.32 -10.31
C GLN A 21 -32.69 11.98 -11.29
N ALA A 22 -33.78 12.74 -11.15
CA ALA A 22 -34.98 12.61 -11.94
C ALA A 22 -34.73 12.91 -13.41
N VAL A 23 -34.56 11.86 -14.22
CA VAL A 23 -34.82 11.94 -15.66
C VAL A 23 -36.33 12.03 -15.87
N SER A 24 -36.74 13.06 -16.60
CA SER A 24 -38.13 13.37 -16.88
C SER A 24 -38.86 12.17 -17.51
N ARG A 25 -40.02 11.84 -16.94
CA ARG A 25 -41.00 10.96 -17.56
C ARG A 25 -41.58 11.64 -18.79
N GLN A 26 -41.03 11.40 -19.97
CA GLN A 26 -41.76 11.42 -21.25
C GLN A 26 -40.82 11.05 -22.42
N GLN A 27 -40.67 9.74 -22.68
CA GLN A 27 -40.48 9.11 -23.99
C GLN A 27 -40.12 7.61 -23.79
N MET A 28 -41.09 6.79 -23.38
CA MET A 28 -40.96 5.33 -23.54
C MET A 28 -41.43 4.94 -24.94
N GLN A 29 -40.56 5.16 -25.92
CA GLN A 29 -40.56 4.27 -27.09
C GLN A 29 -40.13 2.90 -26.54
N LYS A 30 -40.93 1.85 -26.77
CA LYS A 30 -40.56 0.46 -26.44
C LYS A 30 -39.28 0.14 -27.24
N GLN A 31 -38.12 0.33 -26.62
CA GLN A 31 -36.86 -0.13 -27.19
C GLN A 31 -36.94 -1.65 -27.18
N ILE A 32 -36.96 -2.26 -28.36
CA ILE A 32 -36.92 -3.71 -28.50
C ILE A 32 -35.59 -4.14 -27.88
N ASP A 33 -35.62 -4.91 -26.79
CA ASP A 33 -34.42 -5.53 -26.23
C ASP A 33 -33.92 -6.52 -27.28
N LYS A 34 -32.91 -6.09 -28.05
CA LYS A 34 -32.32 -6.89 -29.13
C LYS A 34 -31.71 -8.18 -28.57
N ASP A 35 -31.38 -8.21 -27.29
CA ASP A 35 -30.76 -9.33 -26.59
C ASP A 35 -31.71 -9.91 -25.52
N ALA A 36 -33.00 -10.02 -25.83
CA ALA A 36 -33.97 -10.64 -24.92
C ALA A 36 -33.58 -12.10 -24.59
N PRO A 37 -33.52 -12.49 -23.30
CA PRO A 37 -33.23 -13.88 -22.91
C PRO A 37 -34.32 -14.84 -23.36
N ALA A 38 -33.92 -15.98 -23.93
CA ALA A 38 -34.83 -17.10 -24.11
C ALA A 38 -35.29 -17.63 -22.75
N TYR A 39 -36.56 -17.97 -22.66
CA TYR A 39 -37.11 -18.57 -21.44
C TYR A 39 -38.11 -19.69 -21.72
N THR A 40 -38.15 -20.64 -20.80
CA THR A 40 -39.21 -21.64 -20.69
C THR A 40 -40.05 -21.36 -19.45
N ILE A 41 -41.32 -21.74 -19.45
CA ILE A 41 -42.19 -21.58 -18.27
C ILE A 41 -42.22 -22.90 -17.52
N GLN A 42 -41.72 -22.91 -16.29
CA GLN A 42 -41.77 -24.07 -15.40
C GLN A 42 -42.59 -23.73 -14.16
N GLY A 43 -43.82 -24.24 -14.09
CA GLY A 43 -44.75 -23.89 -13.02
C GLY A 43 -45.19 -22.41 -13.11
N LYS A 44 -44.76 -21.59 -12.15
CA LYS A 44 -45.03 -20.13 -12.11
C LYS A 44 -43.80 -19.28 -12.49
N ASP A 45 -42.65 -19.92 -12.72
CA ASP A 45 -41.39 -19.24 -12.94
C ASP A 45 -40.99 -19.31 -14.42
N SER A 46 -40.40 -18.24 -14.94
CA SER A 46 -39.69 -18.23 -16.21
C SER A 46 -38.24 -18.64 -15.95
N ILE A 47 -37.75 -19.63 -16.68
CA ILE A 47 -36.40 -20.21 -16.53
C ILE A 47 -35.58 -19.86 -17.77
N CYS A 48 -34.36 -19.38 -17.58
CA CYS A 48 -33.42 -19.03 -18.64
C CYS A 48 -32.19 -19.93 -18.56
N GLN A 49 -31.59 -20.21 -19.71
CA GLN A 49 -30.32 -20.91 -19.80
C GLN A 49 -29.15 -19.92 -19.66
N ILE A 50 -28.19 -20.28 -18.82
CA ILE A 50 -26.93 -19.58 -18.64
C ILE A 50 -25.75 -20.54 -18.89
N PHE A 51 -24.61 -19.98 -19.27
CA PHE A 51 -23.37 -20.70 -19.51
C PHE A 51 -22.24 -19.97 -18.79
N ILE A 52 -21.58 -20.66 -17.88
CA ILE A 52 -20.49 -20.12 -17.08
C ILE A 52 -19.16 -20.64 -17.62
N TYR A 53 -18.25 -19.74 -17.95
CA TYR A 53 -17.01 -20.06 -18.68
C TYR A 53 -15.89 -19.09 -18.33
N SER A 54 -14.67 -19.36 -18.78
CA SER A 54 -13.56 -18.39 -18.71
C SER A 54 -13.06 -18.12 -20.12
N PRO A 55 -13.13 -16.87 -20.64
CA PRO A 55 -12.76 -16.61 -22.03
C PRO A 55 -11.25 -16.79 -22.28
N ALA A 56 -10.42 -16.56 -21.26
CA ALA A 56 -9.00 -16.87 -21.22
C ALA A 56 -8.53 -17.01 -19.76
N PRO A 57 -7.39 -17.68 -19.47
CA PRO A 57 -6.96 -17.89 -18.09
C PRO A 57 -6.77 -16.60 -17.27
N ASN A 58 -6.50 -15.47 -17.90
CA ASN A 58 -6.35 -14.16 -17.25
C ASN A 58 -7.61 -13.29 -17.33
N GLN A 59 -8.76 -13.85 -17.68
CA GLN A 59 -10.03 -13.13 -17.85
C GLN A 59 -11.12 -13.60 -16.89
N GLY A 60 -10.80 -14.44 -15.92
CA GLY A 60 -11.73 -14.83 -14.86
C GLY A 60 -12.98 -15.57 -15.35
N LEU A 61 -13.92 -15.76 -14.43
CA LEU A 61 -15.17 -16.47 -14.64
C LEU A 61 -16.21 -15.50 -15.21
N HIS A 62 -16.80 -15.83 -16.33
CA HIS A 62 -17.82 -15.09 -17.05
C HIS A 62 -19.14 -15.83 -17.09
N LEU A 63 -20.23 -15.09 -17.29
CA LEU A 63 -21.55 -15.64 -17.55
C LEU A 63 -22.07 -15.17 -18.91
N ALA A 64 -22.57 -16.09 -19.69
CA ALA A 64 -23.40 -15.83 -20.87
C ALA A 64 -24.82 -16.37 -20.69
N TYR A 65 -25.78 -15.85 -21.43
CA TYR A 65 -27.16 -16.36 -21.48
C TYR A 65 -27.61 -16.60 -22.91
N PHE A 66 -28.56 -17.52 -23.06
CA PHE A 66 -29.15 -17.87 -24.35
C PHE A 66 -30.31 -16.94 -24.69
N THR A 67 -30.40 -16.47 -25.93
CA THR A 67 -31.43 -15.55 -26.41
C THR A 67 -32.46 -16.24 -27.29
N ASP A 68 -33.61 -15.58 -27.50
CA ASP A 68 -34.71 -16.08 -28.36
C ASP A 68 -34.28 -16.32 -29.82
N ASP A 69 -33.24 -15.64 -30.30
CA ASP A 69 -32.65 -15.82 -31.63
C ASP A 69 -31.48 -16.82 -31.65
N GLU A 70 -31.48 -17.76 -30.70
CA GLU A 70 -30.61 -18.93 -30.62
C GLU A 70 -29.11 -18.63 -30.55
N ARG A 71 -28.71 -17.59 -29.83
CA ARG A 71 -27.31 -17.22 -29.61
C ARG A 71 -26.99 -17.03 -28.14
N TRP A 72 -25.71 -17.14 -27.82
CA TRP A 72 -25.19 -16.82 -26.49
C TRP A 72 -24.65 -15.39 -26.43
N VAL A 73 -25.01 -14.67 -25.37
CA VAL A 73 -24.60 -13.29 -25.11
C VAL A 73 -23.85 -13.22 -23.78
N ASP A 74 -22.60 -12.77 -23.81
CA ASP A 74 -21.80 -12.51 -22.60
C ASP A 74 -22.39 -11.35 -21.80
N VAL A 75 -22.49 -11.53 -20.48
CA VAL A 75 -22.92 -10.51 -19.53
C VAL A 75 -21.73 -9.79 -18.93
N GLY A 76 -20.66 -10.53 -18.63
CA GLY A 76 -19.44 -10.00 -18.02
C GLY A 76 -18.78 -10.96 -17.02
N GLN A 77 -17.69 -10.49 -16.42
CA GLN A 77 -16.88 -11.23 -15.47
C GLN A 77 -17.56 -11.28 -14.08
N LEU A 78 -18.00 -12.46 -13.66
CA LEU A 78 -18.54 -12.76 -12.33
C LEU A 78 -17.46 -12.73 -11.24
N CYS A 79 -16.29 -13.33 -11.50
CA CYS A 79 -15.24 -13.54 -10.51
C CYS A 79 -13.87 -13.52 -11.19
N ALA A 80 -12.97 -12.65 -10.76
CA ALA A 80 -11.55 -12.73 -11.13
C ALA A 80 -10.83 -13.76 -10.26
N SER A 81 -9.71 -14.30 -10.71
CA SER A 81 -8.78 -15.01 -9.80
C SER A 81 -7.92 -13.99 -9.06
N ASP A 82 -7.53 -14.25 -7.81
CA ASP A 82 -6.46 -13.50 -7.15
C ASP A 82 -5.14 -13.88 -7.84
N TYR A 83 -4.79 -13.18 -8.94
CA TYR A 83 -3.74 -13.52 -9.90
C TYR A 83 -2.29 -13.51 -9.34
N GLY A 84 -2.12 -13.42 -8.03
CA GLY A 84 -0.82 -13.49 -7.37
C GLY A 84 0.15 -12.41 -7.87
N PRO A 85 1.47 -12.70 -7.99
CA PRO A 85 2.53 -11.70 -8.18
C PRO A 85 2.27 -10.76 -9.34
N TRP A 86 1.74 -9.58 -9.04
CA TRP A 86 1.46 -8.53 -10.02
C TRP A 86 0.67 -9.03 -11.24
N GLY A 87 -0.20 -10.03 -11.04
CA GLY A 87 -1.02 -10.61 -12.10
C GLY A 87 -0.40 -11.76 -12.92
N ALA A 88 0.80 -12.22 -12.57
CA ALA A 88 1.55 -13.18 -13.39
C ALA A 88 1.13 -14.66 -13.20
N GLU A 89 0.66 -15.03 -12.01
CA GLU A 89 0.33 -16.40 -11.61
C GLU A 89 -1.16 -16.55 -11.29
N LYS A 90 -1.54 -17.67 -10.65
CA LYS A 90 -2.90 -17.94 -10.16
C LYS A 90 -3.98 -17.59 -11.19
N LYS A 91 -3.79 -17.99 -12.43
CA LYS A 91 -4.77 -17.79 -13.51
C LYS A 91 -5.91 -18.80 -13.40
N MET A 92 -7.00 -18.56 -14.10
CA MET A 92 -8.19 -19.41 -14.10
C MET A 92 -8.16 -20.43 -15.25
N TYR A 93 -7.48 -21.55 -15.04
CA TYR A 93 -7.50 -22.66 -16.00
C TYR A 93 -8.62 -23.65 -15.67
N THR A 94 -9.32 -24.13 -16.71
CA THR A 94 -10.34 -25.21 -16.61
C THR A 94 -11.34 -25.01 -15.46
N PRO A 95 -12.02 -23.85 -15.38
CA PRO A 95 -12.96 -23.61 -14.30
C PRO A 95 -14.11 -24.63 -14.32
N PHE A 96 -14.60 -24.94 -13.13
CA PHE A 96 -15.77 -25.76 -12.91
C PHE A 96 -16.68 -25.08 -11.89
N VAL A 97 -17.99 -25.17 -12.14
CA VAL A 97 -18.99 -24.56 -11.26
C VAL A 97 -19.99 -25.62 -10.84
N VAL A 98 -20.39 -25.57 -9.57
CA VAL A 98 -21.44 -26.41 -8.99
C VAL A 98 -22.53 -25.51 -8.46
N LYS A 99 -23.78 -25.81 -8.85
CA LYS A 99 -24.98 -25.29 -8.20
C LYS A 99 -25.35 -26.25 -7.07
N ALA A 100 -25.19 -25.82 -5.82
CA ALA A 100 -25.49 -26.62 -4.64
C ALA A 100 -27.01 -26.71 -4.41
N ASN A 101 -27.43 -27.73 -3.66
CA ASN A 101 -28.82 -28.02 -3.33
C ASN A 101 -29.51 -26.91 -2.51
N ASP A 102 -28.72 -26.07 -1.83
CA ASP A 102 -29.21 -24.89 -1.10
C ASP A 102 -29.43 -23.66 -2.00
N GLY A 103 -29.17 -23.78 -3.31
CA GLY A 103 -29.31 -22.73 -4.32
C GLY A 103 -28.07 -21.85 -4.49
N THR A 104 -27.01 -22.10 -3.71
CA THR A 104 -25.74 -21.36 -3.77
C THR A 104 -24.76 -22.00 -4.76
N TRP A 105 -23.61 -21.37 -4.99
CA TRP A 105 -22.68 -21.70 -6.06
C TRP A 105 -21.27 -21.95 -5.50
N ARG A 106 -20.56 -22.91 -6.11
CA ARG A 106 -19.13 -23.15 -5.88
C ARG A 106 -18.40 -23.02 -7.19
N ALA A 107 -17.28 -22.31 -7.23
CA ALA A 107 -16.36 -22.31 -8.35
C ALA A 107 -15.02 -22.91 -7.90
N LEU A 108 -14.40 -23.66 -8.79
CA LEU A 108 -13.07 -24.24 -8.60
C LEU A 108 -12.30 -24.22 -9.92
N TRP A 109 -10.99 -23.97 -9.87
CA TRP A 109 -10.15 -23.91 -11.07
C TRP A 109 -8.69 -24.24 -10.76
N CYS A 110 -7.96 -24.64 -11.80
CA CYS A 110 -6.52 -24.83 -11.71
C CYS A 110 -5.82 -23.47 -11.81
N VAL A 111 -4.86 -23.21 -10.92
CA VAL A 111 -4.17 -21.92 -10.81
C VAL A 111 -3.02 -21.75 -11.82
N ASN A 112 -2.40 -22.87 -12.19
CA ASN A 112 -1.39 -23.04 -13.23
C ASN A 112 -1.19 -24.56 -13.45
N GLN A 113 -0.18 -24.97 -14.23
CA GLN A 113 0.06 -26.37 -14.56
C GLN A 113 1.16 -27.05 -13.73
N HIS A 114 1.74 -26.37 -12.74
CA HIS A 114 2.91 -26.86 -11.98
C HIS A 114 2.77 -26.82 -10.46
N ALA A 115 1.92 -25.95 -9.92
CA ALA A 115 1.70 -25.83 -8.49
C ALA A 115 0.89 -27.03 -7.96
N PRO A 116 1.11 -27.43 -6.71
CA PRO A 116 0.29 -28.42 -6.02
C PRO A 116 -0.96 -27.77 -5.41
N GLN A 117 -1.63 -26.91 -6.17
CA GLN A 117 -2.69 -26.05 -5.65
C GLN A 117 -3.79 -25.89 -6.69
N PHE A 118 -5.02 -25.70 -6.21
CA PHE A 118 -6.15 -25.23 -6.99
C PHE A 118 -6.85 -24.12 -6.22
N ALA A 119 -7.73 -23.39 -6.87
CA ALA A 119 -8.47 -22.30 -6.25
C ALA A 119 -9.94 -22.67 -6.11
N VAL A 120 -10.58 -22.08 -5.11
CA VAL A 120 -12.00 -22.26 -4.83
C VAL A 120 -12.64 -20.94 -4.42
N ALA A 121 -13.91 -20.77 -4.78
CA ALA A 121 -14.73 -19.65 -4.35
C ALA A 121 -16.19 -20.07 -4.14
N TYR A 122 -16.89 -19.33 -3.29
CA TYR A 122 -18.31 -19.54 -2.96
C TYR A 122 -19.11 -18.28 -3.33
N SER A 123 -20.31 -18.45 -3.86
CA SER A 123 -21.24 -17.33 -4.09
C SER A 123 -22.68 -17.72 -3.76
N GLU A 124 -23.45 -16.76 -3.21
CA GLU A 124 -24.89 -16.96 -2.95
C GLU A 124 -25.74 -16.68 -4.21
N ASP A 125 -25.25 -15.84 -5.12
CA ASP A 125 -26.06 -15.19 -6.15
C ASP A 125 -25.36 -15.04 -7.51
N LEU A 126 -24.18 -15.66 -7.70
CA LEU A 126 -23.28 -15.54 -8.86
C LEU A 126 -22.61 -14.17 -9.05
N ILE A 127 -22.96 -13.15 -8.25
CA ILE A 127 -22.39 -11.80 -8.35
C ILE A 127 -21.39 -11.58 -7.22
N THR A 128 -21.81 -11.85 -5.99
CA THR A 128 -21.03 -11.66 -4.78
C THR A 128 -20.30 -12.96 -4.49
N TRP A 129 -19.03 -13.02 -4.87
CA TRP A 129 -18.13 -14.12 -4.54
C TRP A 129 -17.41 -13.82 -3.23
N ARG A 130 -17.25 -14.83 -2.38
CA ARG A 130 -16.40 -14.73 -1.20
C ARG A 130 -14.92 -14.74 -1.59
N PRO A 131 -14.03 -14.25 -0.72
CA PRO A 131 -12.59 -14.37 -0.91
C PRO A 131 -12.18 -15.81 -1.22
N GLN A 132 -11.19 -15.94 -2.10
CA GLN A 132 -10.73 -17.21 -2.60
C GLN A 132 -9.91 -17.95 -1.54
N ASP A 133 -10.10 -19.26 -1.49
CA ASP A 133 -9.21 -20.16 -0.76
C ASP A 133 -8.38 -20.95 -1.78
N TYR A 134 -7.20 -21.40 -1.34
CA TYR A 134 -6.26 -22.08 -2.24
C TYR A 134 -5.73 -23.39 -1.66
N PRO A 135 -6.55 -24.45 -1.64
CA PRO A 135 -6.15 -25.73 -1.05
C PRO A 135 -4.89 -26.30 -1.70
N ILE A 136 -3.93 -26.68 -0.87
CA ILE A 136 -2.67 -27.31 -1.30
C ILE A 136 -2.80 -28.82 -1.14
N ILE A 137 -2.46 -29.57 -2.19
CA ILE A 137 -2.47 -31.04 -2.21
C ILE A 137 -1.04 -31.60 -2.23
N ARG A 138 -0.89 -32.92 -2.09
CA ARG A 138 0.43 -33.57 -2.11
C ARG A 138 1.10 -33.59 -3.48
N GLU A 139 0.32 -33.59 -4.57
CA GLU A 139 0.85 -33.73 -5.93
C GLU A 139 0.89 -32.41 -6.69
N LYS A 140 1.98 -32.17 -7.42
CA LYS A 140 2.15 -31.00 -8.28
C LYS A 140 1.38 -31.13 -9.59
N GLY A 141 1.04 -29.98 -10.17
CA GLY A 141 0.48 -29.87 -11.51
C GLY A 141 -0.96 -30.33 -11.57
N VAL A 142 -1.84 -29.64 -10.87
CA VAL A 142 -3.29 -29.80 -11.02
C VAL A 142 -3.68 -29.33 -12.42
N LYS A 143 -4.31 -30.22 -13.20
CA LYS A 143 -4.65 -30.00 -14.61
C LYS A 143 -6.15 -29.83 -14.83
N ASP A 144 -6.95 -30.48 -13.99
CA ASP A 144 -8.41 -30.42 -14.08
C ASP A 144 -9.04 -30.67 -12.70
N VAL A 145 -10.23 -30.11 -12.50
CA VAL A 145 -10.95 -30.13 -11.22
C VAL A 145 -12.43 -30.39 -11.46
N ALA A 146 -13.07 -31.18 -10.61
CA ALA A 146 -14.51 -31.39 -10.61
C ALA A 146 -15.00 -31.54 -9.18
N ALA A 147 -16.25 -31.16 -8.89
CA ALA A 147 -16.81 -31.24 -7.56
C ALA A 147 -18.27 -31.72 -7.58
N TYR A 148 -18.67 -32.45 -6.55
CA TYR A 148 -20.04 -32.94 -6.38
C TYR A 148 -20.48 -32.70 -4.94
N GLN A 149 -21.71 -32.24 -4.76
CA GLN A 149 -22.30 -32.18 -3.43
C GLN A 149 -22.81 -33.56 -3.02
N MET A 150 -22.47 -33.98 -1.81
CA MET A 150 -22.88 -35.21 -1.17
C MET A 150 -24.20 -35.03 -0.41
N ASP A 151 -24.88 -36.13 -0.08
CA ASP A 151 -26.17 -36.11 0.63
C ASP A 151 -26.09 -35.47 2.02
N ASP A 152 -24.91 -35.46 2.65
CA ASP A 152 -24.65 -34.81 3.93
C ASP A 152 -24.39 -33.29 3.81
N GLY A 153 -24.40 -32.76 2.58
CA GLY A 153 -24.15 -31.37 2.24
C GLY A 153 -22.67 -31.01 2.03
N ASN A 154 -21.74 -31.90 2.38
CA ASN A 154 -20.32 -31.72 2.06
C ASN A 154 -20.06 -31.94 0.56
N PHE A 155 -18.83 -31.70 0.13
CA PHE A 155 -18.44 -31.81 -1.26
C PHE A 155 -17.27 -32.76 -1.47
N ASP A 156 -17.37 -33.58 -2.50
CA ASP A 156 -16.29 -34.40 -3.02
C ASP A 156 -15.64 -33.69 -4.20
N ILE A 157 -14.35 -33.40 -4.11
CA ILE A 157 -13.55 -32.75 -5.16
C ILE A 157 -12.58 -33.76 -5.77
N TYR A 158 -12.68 -33.93 -7.08
CA TYR A 158 -11.84 -34.81 -7.89
C TYR A 158 -10.86 -33.99 -8.72
N LEU A 159 -9.57 -34.28 -8.57
CA LEU A 159 -8.48 -33.55 -9.21
C LEU A 159 -7.73 -34.48 -10.16
N LYS A 160 -7.45 -34.00 -11.37
CA LYS A 160 -6.51 -34.64 -12.30
C LYS A 160 -5.15 -33.96 -12.17
N THR A 161 -4.11 -34.70 -11.83
CA THR A 161 -2.77 -34.16 -11.61
C THR A 161 -1.82 -34.57 -12.73
N SER A 162 -0.56 -34.17 -12.61
CA SER A 162 0.51 -34.63 -13.50
C SER A 162 0.82 -36.13 -13.36
N LYS A 163 0.47 -36.76 -12.24
CA LYS A 163 0.83 -38.15 -11.90
C LYS A 163 -0.34 -39.12 -11.81
N GLY A 164 -1.56 -38.62 -11.59
CA GLY A 164 -2.73 -39.47 -11.38
C GLY A 164 -3.97 -38.66 -11.04
N LYS A 165 -4.82 -39.24 -10.18
CA LYS A 165 -6.07 -38.61 -9.73
C LYS A 165 -6.09 -38.47 -8.22
N ARG A 166 -6.47 -37.29 -7.71
CA ARG A 166 -6.54 -37.01 -6.26
C ARG A 166 -7.95 -36.67 -5.85
N TYR A 167 -8.25 -36.91 -4.58
CA TYR A 167 -9.56 -36.70 -3.99
C TYR A 167 -9.44 -35.84 -2.74
N VAL A 168 -10.29 -34.81 -2.65
CA VAL A 168 -10.32 -33.84 -1.56
C VAL A 168 -11.76 -33.70 -1.08
N GLN A 169 -11.99 -33.86 0.22
CA GLN A 169 -13.27 -33.55 0.85
C GLN A 169 -13.30 -32.07 1.22
N ALA A 170 -14.41 -31.40 0.92
CA ALA A 170 -14.66 -30.03 1.33
C ALA A 170 -15.92 -29.94 2.21
N SER A 171 -15.87 -29.08 3.22
CA SER A 171 -17.02 -28.80 4.09
C SER A 171 -18.18 -28.15 3.32
N ASN A 172 -19.40 -28.24 3.85
CA ASN A 172 -20.60 -27.63 3.25
C ASN A 172 -20.46 -26.11 2.97
N ASP A 173 -19.78 -25.37 3.87
CA ASP A 173 -19.48 -23.95 3.70
C ASP A 173 -18.32 -23.67 2.72
N PHE A 174 -17.69 -24.74 2.21
CA PHE A 174 -16.60 -24.71 1.25
C PHE A 174 -15.36 -23.94 1.71
N ARG A 175 -15.04 -24.03 3.01
CA ARG A 175 -13.87 -23.37 3.62
C ARG A 175 -12.79 -24.34 4.11
N THR A 176 -13.16 -25.58 4.45
CA THR A 176 -12.23 -26.58 4.98
C THR A 176 -12.03 -27.68 3.96
N PHE A 177 -10.78 -27.98 3.64
CA PHE A 177 -10.40 -28.94 2.60
C PHE A 177 -9.45 -30.00 3.17
N LYS A 178 -9.77 -31.27 2.93
CA LYS A 178 -8.97 -32.40 3.42
C LYS A 178 -8.71 -33.39 2.28
N GLU A 179 -7.46 -33.49 1.88
CA GLU A 179 -7.02 -34.47 0.89
C GLU A 179 -7.00 -35.88 1.49
N ASP A 180 -7.54 -36.86 0.77
CA ASP A 180 -7.44 -38.27 1.15
C ASP A 180 -6.03 -38.82 0.90
N THR A 181 -5.69 -39.84 1.65
CA THR A 181 -4.47 -40.63 1.50
C THR A 181 -4.45 -41.47 0.22
N LEU A 182 -5.61 -41.94 -0.25
CA LEU A 182 -5.73 -42.83 -1.40
C LEU A 182 -5.82 -42.06 -2.73
N GLU A 183 -5.47 -42.74 -3.82
CA GLU A 183 -5.71 -42.23 -5.19
C GLU A 183 -7.21 -42.30 -5.52
N ALA A 184 -7.71 -41.35 -6.29
CA ALA A 184 -9.13 -41.32 -6.67
C ALA A 184 -9.42 -42.29 -7.82
N SER A 185 -10.39 -43.19 -7.63
CA SER A 185 -10.97 -44.00 -8.72
C SER A 185 -12.11 -43.23 -9.37
N ALA A 186 -11.79 -42.32 -10.28
CA ALA A 186 -12.74 -41.43 -10.93
C ALA A 186 -12.73 -41.60 -12.46
N ASP A 187 -13.89 -41.74 -13.09
CA ASP A 187 -14.02 -41.89 -14.54
C ASP A 187 -13.77 -40.57 -15.28
N GLU A 188 -13.30 -40.65 -16.55
CA GLU A 188 -12.98 -39.45 -17.35
C GLU A 188 -14.19 -38.54 -17.62
N ILE A 189 -15.42 -39.06 -17.50
CA ILE A 189 -16.66 -38.31 -17.67
C ILE A 189 -16.77 -37.13 -16.67
N LEU A 190 -16.16 -37.24 -15.49
CA LEU A 190 -16.28 -36.24 -14.42
C LEU A 190 -15.67 -34.87 -14.79
N TRP A 191 -14.72 -34.85 -15.73
CA TRP A 191 -14.07 -33.63 -16.20
C TRP A 191 -14.61 -33.14 -17.55
N GLN A 192 -15.65 -33.78 -18.09
CA GLN A 192 -16.31 -33.24 -19.28
C GLN A 192 -16.98 -31.89 -18.97
N ARG A 193 -16.99 -31.04 -20.00
CA ARG A 193 -17.54 -29.68 -19.96
C ARG A 193 -18.44 -29.48 -21.14
N ASP A 194 -19.47 -28.68 -20.93
CA ASP A 194 -20.37 -28.24 -21.98
C ASP A 194 -19.66 -27.21 -22.87
N THR A 195 -20.24 -26.96 -24.04
CA THR A 195 -19.66 -26.03 -25.01
C THR A 195 -20.69 -25.04 -25.52
N ALA A 196 -20.31 -23.77 -25.64
CA ALA A 196 -21.12 -22.71 -26.23
C ALA A 196 -20.31 -21.85 -27.19
N THR A 197 -20.94 -21.34 -28.24
CA THR A 197 -20.31 -20.36 -29.15
C THR A 197 -20.76 -18.95 -28.77
N ILE A 198 -19.83 -18.14 -28.27
CA ILE A 198 -20.08 -16.78 -27.77
C ILE A 198 -19.23 -15.81 -28.60
N GLY A 199 -19.86 -14.80 -29.21
CA GLY A 199 -19.15 -13.84 -30.07
C GLY A 199 -18.36 -14.51 -31.21
N GLY A 200 -18.84 -15.65 -31.72
CA GLY A 200 -18.20 -16.41 -32.80
C GLY A 200 -17.02 -17.30 -32.36
N LYS A 201 -16.77 -17.46 -31.05
CA LYS A 201 -15.72 -18.34 -30.51
C LYS A 201 -16.34 -19.46 -29.67
N LEU A 202 -15.85 -20.69 -29.85
CA LEU A 202 -16.26 -21.85 -29.06
C LEU A 202 -15.53 -21.85 -27.71
N PHE A 203 -16.28 -21.96 -26.63
CA PHE A 203 -15.76 -22.04 -25.26
C PHE A 203 -16.25 -23.32 -24.57
N GLN A 204 -15.45 -23.80 -23.61
CA GLN A 204 -15.83 -24.85 -22.66
C GLN A 204 -16.27 -24.22 -21.34
N GLY A 205 -17.27 -24.81 -20.69
CA GLY A 205 -17.87 -24.26 -19.47
C GLY A 205 -18.88 -25.21 -18.84
N CYS A 206 -19.78 -24.65 -18.04
CA CYS A 206 -20.89 -25.36 -17.41
C CYS A 206 -22.19 -24.64 -17.73
N ASP A 207 -23.19 -25.36 -18.27
CA ASP A 207 -24.52 -24.81 -18.49
C ASP A 207 -25.44 -25.02 -17.28
N PHE A 208 -26.32 -24.06 -17.05
CA PHE A 208 -27.31 -24.14 -15.97
C PHE A 208 -28.62 -23.49 -16.38
N GLU A 209 -29.67 -23.88 -15.69
CA GLU A 209 -30.95 -23.19 -15.71
C GLU A 209 -31.13 -22.34 -14.44
N VAL A 210 -31.53 -21.08 -14.63
CA VAL A 210 -31.79 -20.12 -13.55
C VAL A 210 -33.10 -19.37 -13.77
N PRO A 211 -33.79 -18.92 -12.69
CA PRO A 211 -34.95 -18.05 -12.84
C PRO A 211 -34.61 -16.76 -13.60
N ALA A 212 -35.50 -16.33 -14.50
CA ALA A 212 -35.32 -15.11 -15.30
C ALA A 212 -35.13 -13.86 -14.44
N VAL A 213 -35.76 -13.83 -13.24
CA VAL A 213 -35.55 -12.75 -12.26
C VAL A 213 -34.10 -12.69 -11.77
N HIS A 214 -33.43 -13.83 -11.63
CA HIS A 214 -32.04 -13.91 -11.20
C HIS A 214 -31.11 -13.45 -12.33
N LEU A 215 -31.33 -13.91 -13.57
CA LEU A 215 -30.57 -13.43 -14.73
C LEU A 215 -30.74 -11.91 -14.94
N ASN A 216 -31.95 -11.38 -14.81
CA ASN A 216 -32.20 -9.94 -14.94
C ASN A 216 -31.53 -9.14 -13.82
N TYR A 217 -31.43 -9.69 -12.60
CA TYR A 217 -30.66 -9.07 -11.53
C TYR A 217 -29.17 -8.97 -11.90
N ILE A 218 -28.57 -10.07 -12.39
CA ILE A 218 -27.18 -10.10 -12.85
C ILE A 218 -26.94 -9.09 -13.98
N ARG A 219 -27.78 -9.09 -15.03
CA ARG A 219 -27.69 -8.14 -16.14
C ARG A 219 -27.77 -6.69 -15.65
N SER A 220 -28.68 -6.40 -14.72
CA SER A 220 -28.87 -5.05 -14.16
C SER A 220 -27.66 -4.59 -13.35
N TRP A 221 -27.03 -5.49 -12.59
CA TRP A 221 -25.81 -5.22 -11.85
C TRP A 221 -24.65 -4.82 -12.77
N PHE A 222 -24.36 -5.62 -13.79
CA PHE A 222 -23.27 -5.32 -14.74
C PHE A 222 -23.54 -4.06 -15.57
N HIS A 223 -24.80 -3.80 -15.90
CA HIS A 223 -25.19 -2.53 -16.52
C HIS A 223 -24.87 -1.34 -15.59
N ALA A 224 -25.23 -1.42 -14.31
CA ALA A 224 -24.92 -0.35 -13.34
C ALA A 224 -23.41 -0.10 -13.19
N LEU A 225 -22.60 -1.16 -13.08
CA LEU A 225 -21.14 -1.04 -13.05
C LEU A 225 -20.58 -0.40 -14.33
N SER A 226 -21.13 -0.74 -15.49
CA SER A 226 -20.71 -0.14 -16.76
C SER A 226 -21.03 1.36 -16.83
N GLU A 227 -22.20 1.78 -16.36
CA GLU A 227 -22.59 3.19 -16.30
C GLU A 227 -21.74 3.98 -15.30
N GLU A 228 -21.46 3.40 -14.13
CA GLU A 228 -20.56 3.99 -13.13
C GLU A 228 -19.13 4.14 -13.67
N ALA A 229 -18.60 3.11 -14.34
CA ALA A 229 -17.29 3.17 -14.98
C ALA A 229 -17.21 4.28 -16.04
N LYS A 230 -18.25 4.46 -16.86
CA LYS A 230 -18.34 5.56 -17.83
C LYS A 230 -18.36 6.92 -17.14
N LEU A 231 -19.09 7.04 -16.03
CA LEU A 231 -19.17 8.27 -15.25
C LEU A 231 -17.82 8.61 -14.59
N ASN A 232 -17.13 7.62 -14.03
CA ASN A 232 -15.81 7.78 -13.41
C ASN A 232 -14.69 8.07 -14.42
N ALA A 233 -14.88 7.68 -15.68
CA ALA A 233 -13.96 7.99 -16.77
C ALA A 233 -14.13 9.42 -17.33
N GLN A 234 -15.15 10.17 -16.90
CA GLN A 234 -15.36 11.54 -17.39
C GLN A 234 -14.23 12.47 -16.94
N PRO A 235 -13.64 13.25 -17.86
CA PRO A 235 -12.59 14.19 -17.51
C PRO A 235 -13.13 15.40 -16.74
N ILE A 236 -12.32 15.94 -15.83
CA ILE A 236 -12.59 17.22 -15.17
C ILE A 236 -12.52 18.35 -16.21
N PRO A 237 -13.51 19.26 -16.30
CA PRO A 237 -13.44 20.43 -17.17
C PRO A 237 -12.20 21.30 -16.86
N LYS A 238 -11.37 21.59 -17.87
CA LYS A 238 -10.09 22.31 -17.68
C LYS A 238 -10.11 23.73 -18.22
N THR A 239 -10.97 23.95 -19.21
CA THR A 239 -11.11 25.23 -19.89
C THR A 239 -12.56 25.71 -19.86
N ASP A 240 -12.76 26.99 -20.18
CA ASP A 240 -14.10 27.55 -20.32
C ASP A 240 -14.96 26.80 -21.36
N SER A 241 -14.32 26.35 -22.44
CA SER A 241 -14.97 25.57 -23.49
C SER A 241 -15.43 24.21 -23.00
N ASP A 242 -14.61 23.52 -22.20
CA ASP A 242 -14.98 22.22 -21.62
C ASP A 242 -16.19 22.38 -20.69
N LEU A 243 -16.16 23.43 -19.86
CA LEU A 243 -17.25 23.75 -18.93
C LEU A 243 -18.53 24.11 -19.68
N ALA A 244 -18.45 24.88 -20.76
CA ALA A 244 -19.60 25.25 -21.58
C ALA A 244 -20.21 24.03 -22.29
N ALA A 245 -19.38 23.12 -22.81
CA ALA A 245 -19.85 21.87 -23.40
C ALA A 245 -20.55 21.00 -22.35
N TYR A 246 -19.92 20.79 -21.19
CA TYR A 246 -20.50 20.03 -20.09
C TYR A 246 -21.82 20.65 -19.60
N ALA A 247 -21.87 21.97 -19.44
CA ALA A 247 -23.07 22.69 -19.02
C ALA A 247 -24.21 22.55 -20.02
N LYS A 248 -23.92 22.61 -21.32
CA LYS A 248 -24.91 22.40 -22.38
C LYS A 248 -25.51 20.99 -22.31
N ASP A 249 -24.67 19.96 -22.16
CA ASP A 249 -25.10 18.57 -22.08
C ASP A 249 -25.91 18.27 -20.80
N ASN A 250 -25.74 19.08 -19.76
CA ASN A 250 -26.44 18.97 -18.47
C ASN A 250 -27.52 20.05 -18.27
N HIS A 251 -27.88 20.79 -19.31
CA HIS A 251 -28.90 21.86 -19.28
C HIS A 251 -28.68 22.92 -18.18
N ILE A 252 -27.44 23.33 -17.97
CA ILE A 252 -27.05 24.35 -16.99
C ILE A 252 -26.82 25.69 -17.70
N ASP A 253 -27.52 26.73 -17.23
CA ASP A 253 -27.23 28.11 -17.64
C ASP A 253 -26.00 28.63 -16.88
N LEU A 254 -24.86 28.68 -17.57
CA LEU A 254 -23.65 29.27 -17.00
C LEU A 254 -23.78 30.80 -16.92
N PRO A 255 -23.25 31.45 -15.86
CA PRO A 255 -23.09 32.89 -15.82
C PRO A 255 -22.34 33.40 -17.05
N LYS A 256 -22.67 34.61 -17.52
CA LYS A 256 -21.95 35.24 -18.64
C LYS A 256 -20.53 35.67 -18.26
N ASP A 257 -20.33 35.96 -16.99
CA ASP A 257 -19.03 36.37 -16.45
C ASP A 257 -18.11 35.17 -16.23
N SER A 258 -16.80 35.41 -16.16
CA SER A 258 -15.80 34.40 -15.80
C SER A 258 -15.87 33.97 -14.32
N GLU A 259 -16.80 34.54 -13.55
CA GLU A 259 -17.08 34.22 -12.16
C GLU A 259 -18.33 33.32 -12.02
N ILE A 260 -18.24 32.30 -11.16
CA ILE A 260 -19.36 31.46 -10.77
C ILE A 260 -19.80 31.88 -9.36
N PRO A 261 -20.97 32.50 -9.19
CA PRO A 261 -21.48 32.85 -7.86
C PRO A 261 -21.99 31.60 -7.15
N ALA A 262 -21.65 31.45 -5.87
CA ALA A 262 -22.12 30.39 -5.01
C ALA A 262 -22.37 30.90 -3.58
N ASN A 263 -23.24 30.23 -2.84
CA ASN A 263 -23.49 30.53 -1.43
C ASN A 263 -23.13 29.33 -0.55
N LEU A 264 -22.37 29.56 0.53
CA LEU A 264 -22.11 28.57 1.57
C LEU A 264 -22.82 29.00 2.86
N SER A 265 -23.75 28.17 3.33
CA SER A 265 -24.43 28.36 4.61
C SER A 265 -23.82 27.43 5.65
N ILE A 266 -23.16 28.00 6.66
CA ILE A 266 -22.59 27.26 7.79
C ILE A 266 -23.64 27.18 8.90
N ASN A 267 -23.81 26.01 9.51
CA ASN A 267 -24.71 25.81 10.63
C ASN A 267 -23.93 25.41 11.90
N PRO A 268 -23.54 26.38 12.75
CA PRO A 268 -22.79 26.12 13.98
C PRO A 268 -23.50 25.22 14.98
N GLN A 269 -24.84 25.15 14.91
CA GLN A 269 -25.65 24.30 15.78
C GLN A 269 -25.63 22.83 15.34
N LYS A 270 -25.17 22.53 14.13
CA LYS A 270 -25.01 21.17 13.61
C LYS A 270 -23.53 20.87 13.44
N SER A 271 -22.93 20.32 14.49
CA SER A 271 -21.53 19.91 14.53
C SER A 271 -21.37 18.53 15.16
N HIS A 272 -20.24 17.87 14.89
CA HIS A 272 -19.86 16.63 15.54
C HIS A 272 -18.34 16.57 15.73
N ARG A 273 -17.89 15.78 16.71
CA ARG A 273 -16.45 15.56 16.94
C ARG A 273 -15.87 14.71 15.82
N ILE A 274 -14.70 15.11 15.36
CA ILE A 274 -13.89 14.34 14.43
C ILE A 274 -12.53 14.02 15.07
N SER A 275 -11.84 13.01 14.55
CA SER A 275 -10.54 12.63 15.04
C SER A 275 -9.52 13.76 14.93
N ASN A 276 -8.76 13.99 16.00
CA ASN A 276 -7.60 14.87 15.98
C ASN A 276 -6.37 14.21 15.33
N LYS A 277 -6.49 12.98 14.84
CA LYS A 277 -5.47 12.19 14.14
C LYS A 277 -5.69 12.09 12.63
N LEU A 278 -6.69 12.78 12.08
CA LEU A 278 -7.19 12.52 10.72
C LEU A 278 -6.11 12.53 9.62
N MET A 279 -5.12 13.43 9.72
CA MET A 279 -4.05 13.54 8.73
C MET A 279 -2.76 12.90 9.25
N GLY A 280 -2.31 11.82 8.62
CA GLY A 280 -1.02 11.18 8.89
C GLY A 280 -0.25 10.84 7.61
N ILE A 281 0.77 10.00 7.74
CA ILE A 281 1.57 9.51 6.63
C ILE A 281 1.72 7.99 6.68
N PHE A 282 1.83 7.39 5.50
CA PHE A 282 2.22 6.00 5.31
C PHE A 282 3.68 5.97 4.84
N PHE A 283 4.47 5.09 5.45
CA PHE A 283 5.86 4.88 5.07
C PHE A 283 6.13 3.40 4.85
N GLU A 284 6.62 3.08 3.66
CA GLU A 284 7.29 1.82 3.36
C GLU A 284 8.56 2.06 2.56
N ASP A 285 9.49 1.11 2.62
CA ASP A 285 10.70 1.15 1.80
C ASP A 285 10.37 0.69 0.38
N ILE A 286 9.74 1.57 -0.40
CA ILE A 286 9.46 1.43 -1.84
C ILE A 286 10.21 2.53 -2.59
N SER A 287 10.65 2.31 -3.83
CA SER A 287 11.28 3.35 -4.66
C SER A 287 12.51 4.02 -3.98
N ARG A 288 13.27 3.24 -3.17
CA ARG A 288 14.38 3.70 -2.32
C ARG A 288 13.99 4.74 -1.25
N ALA A 289 12.78 4.61 -0.69
CA ALA A 289 12.27 5.53 0.32
C ALA A 289 13.09 5.50 1.63
N ALA A 290 13.60 4.35 2.08
CA ALA A 290 14.45 4.26 3.27
C ALA A 290 15.95 4.26 2.90
N ASP A 291 16.43 3.15 2.34
CA ASP A 291 17.82 2.99 1.93
C ASP A 291 18.11 3.78 0.64
N GLY A 292 19.00 4.77 0.75
CA GLY A 292 19.24 5.76 -0.30
C GLY A 292 18.24 6.92 -0.33
N GLY A 293 17.30 6.96 0.63
CA GLY A 293 16.27 7.97 0.78
C GLY A 293 16.30 8.66 2.14
N LEU A 294 15.34 8.31 3.01
CA LEU A 294 15.15 8.92 4.33
C LEU A 294 16.29 8.60 5.31
N SER A 295 16.94 7.44 5.18
CA SER A 295 18.19 7.16 5.92
C SER A 295 19.28 8.13 5.49
N ALA A 296 20.01 8.74 6.44
CA ALA A 296 21.13 9.62 6.11
C ALA A 296 22.41 8.88 5.70
N GLU A 297 22.39 7.54 5.63
CA GLU A 297 23.51 6.74 5.13
C GLU A 297 23.84 7.10 3.68
N MET A 298 25.06 7.56 3.46
CA MET A 298 25.52 7.98 2.14
C MET A 298 26.17 6.84 1.35
N LEU A 299 26.60 5.77 2.02
CA LEU A 299 27.25 4.62 1.37
C LEU A 299 26.21 3.53 1.04
N GLN A 300 26.30 3.01 -0.17
CA GLN A 300 25.54 1.83 -0.56
C GLN A 300 26.37 0.57 -0.25
N ASN A 301 25.77 -0.47 0.33
CA ASN A 301 26.45 -1.74 0.62
C ASN A 301 27.71 -1.58 1.51
N GLY A 302 27.64 -0.72 2.54
CA GLY A 302 28.78 -0.42 3.42
C GLY A 302 29.31 -1.61 4.23
N ASP A 303 28.49 -2.64 4.37
CA ASP A 303 28.70 -3.89 5.11
C ASP A 303 28.99 -5.11 4.20
N PHE A 304 29.01 -4.92 2.88
CA PHE A 304 29.28 -5.99 1.90
C PHE A 304 28.26 -7.14 1.92
N GLU A 305 27.05 -6.94 2.45
CA GLU A 305 26.02 -7.99 2.61
C GLU A 305 25.12 -8.21 1.40
N TYR A 306 25.26 -7.39 0.35
CA TYR A 306 24.50 -7.56 -0.87
C TYR A 306 24.77 -8.94 -1.48
N ASN A 307 23.71 -9.62 -1.92
CA ASN A 307 23.82 -10.97 -2.44
C ASN A 307 22.98 -11.16 -3.70
N LYS A 308 23.03 -12.38 -4.24
CA LYS A 308 22.36 -12.70 -5.51
C LYS A 308 20.84 -12.67 -5.44
N GLU A 309 20.21 -12.70 -4.27
CA GLU A 309 18.75 -12.56 -4.19
C GLU A 309 18.33 -11.10 -4.46
N ASP A 310 19.25 -10.15 -4.29
CA ASP A 310 19.00 -8.74 -4.50
C ASP A 310 19.02 -8.34 -5.98
N HIS A 311 18.13 -7.40 -6.33
CA HIS A 311 18.07 -6.72 -7.63
C HIS A 311 18.17 -7.64 -8.85
N ARG A 312 17.28 -8.65 -8.91
CA ARG A 312 17.20 -9.62 -10.01
C ARG A 312 18.56 -10.29 -10.30
N HIS A 313 19.26 -10.70 -9.25
CA HIS A 313 20.57 -11.37 -9.33
C HIS A 313 21.73 -10.52 -9.85
N GLN A 314 21.57 -9.20 -9.87
CA GLN A 314 22.63 -8.29 -10.34
C GLN A 314 23.55 -7.83 -9.22
N TRP A 315 23.11 -7.91 -7.96
CA TRP A 315 23.88 -7.45 -6.82
C TRP A 315 24.70 -8.56 -6.17
N ASN A 316 25.79 -8.17 -5.51
CA ASN A 316 26.69 -9.04 -4.77
C ASN A 316 27.53 -8.19 -3.80
N ALA A 317 28.37 -8.85 -2.99
CA ALA A 317 29.12 -8.21 -1.92
C ALA A 317 30.02 -7.03 -2.36
N THR A 318 30.43 -6.95 -3.64
CA THR A 318 31.24 -5.83 -4.15
C THR A 318 30.41 -4.77 -4.89
N THR A 319 29.09 -4.89 -4.96
CA THR A 319 28.21 -3.87 -5.54
C THR A 319 28.42 -2.53 -4.85
N ALA A 320 28.41 -1.45 -5.63
CA ALA A 320 28.75 -0.08 -5.21
C ALA A 320 30.20 0.16 -4.77
N TRP A 321 31.05 -0.87 -4.71
CA TRP A 321 32.48 -0.76 -4.44
C TRP A 321 33.33 -0.91 -5.70
N VAL A 322 34.34 -0.05 -5.84
CA VAL A 322 35.36 -0.10 -6.90
C VAL A 322 36.71 -0.38 -6.25
N GLY A 323 37.49 -1.27 -6.86
CA GLY A 323 38.82 -1.67 -6.34
C GLY A 323 38.80 -2.85 -5.37
N VAL A 324 37.62 -3.39 -5.05
CA VAL A 324 37.45 -4.65 -4.31
C VAL A 324 37.06 -5.75 -5.29
N GLU A 325 37.78 -6.85 -5.27
CA GLU A 325 37.40 -8.07 -6.00
C GLU A 325 36.62 -9.02 -5.09
N LYS A 326 35.75 -9.88 -5.65
CA LYS A 326 34.95 -10.84 -4.87
C LYS A 326 35.78 -11.74 -3.95
N LYS A 327 36.95 -12.19 -4.40
CA LYS A 327 37.91 -12.98 -3.58
C LYS A 327 38.49 -12.21 -2.39
N GLY A 328 38.33 -10.88 -2.39
CA GLY A 328 38.70 -9.99 -1.30
C GLY A 328 37.62 -9.85 -0.24
N ILE A 329 36.44 -10.45 -0.43
CA ILE A 329 35.40 -10.54 0.59
C ILE A 329 35.54 -11.87 1.32
N ALA A 330 35.56 -11.82 2.65
CA ALA A 330 35.61 -12.99 3.52
C ALA A 330 34.43 -12.96 4.51
N THR A 331 34.08 -14.11 5.06
CA THR A 331 32.96 -14.28 6.00
C THR A 331 33.36 -14.88 7.34
N GLU A 332 34.53 -15.53 7.40
CA GLU A 332 34.97 -16.22 8.60
C GLU A 332 35.43 -15.23 9.68
N ASN A 333 34.85 -15.37 10.87
CA ASN A 333 35.08 -14.44 11.98
C ASN A 333 34.74 -12.98 11.60
N GLY A 334 33.62 -12.76 10.92
CA GLY A 334 33.04 -11.44 10.68
C GLY A 334 32.69 -10.70 11.98
N VAL A 335 32.34 -9.42 11.88
CA VAL A 335 31.99 -8.59 13.06
C VAL A 335 30.72 -9.12 13.75
N SER A 336 29.82 -9.71 12.97
CA SER A 336 28.55 -10.27 13.41
C SER A 336 28.28 -11.60 12.72
N GLN A 337 27.44 -12.43 13.34
CA GLN A 337 26.93 -13.64 12.69
C GLN A 337 25.82 -13.32 11.68
N ASN A 338 25.11 -12.20 11.87
CA ASN A 338 24.03 -11.77 10.97
C ASN A 338 24.56 -11.00 9.76
N ASN A 339 25.70 -10.32 9.92
CA ASN A 339 26.43 -9.62 8.87
C ASN A 339 27.88 -10.11 8.86
N PRO A 340 28.15 -11.29 8.25
CA PRO A 340 29.46 -11.91 8.31
C PRO A 340 30.47 -11.36 7.28
N HIS A 341 30.03 -10.73 6.20
CA HIS A 341 30.90 -10.32 5.10
C HIS A 341 31.80 -9.14 5.50
N TYR A 342 33.05 -9.17 5.06
CA TYR A 342 33.98 -8.04 5.23
C TYR A 342 35.04 -8.02 4.14
N ALA A 343 35.57 -6.84 3.83
CA ALA A 343 36.62 -6.69 2.82
C ALA A 343 38.03 -6.81 3.42
N VAL A 344 38.91 -7.56 2.76
CA VAL A 344 40.34 -7.69 3.09
C VAL A 344 41.18 -6.86 2.12
N LEU A 345 41.84 -5.83 2.64
CA LEU A 345 42.55 -4.84 1.87
C LEU A 345 44.07 -4.95 2.02
N GLY A 346 44.78 -5.06 0.90
CA GLY A 346 46.23 -4.86 0.77
C GLY A 346 46.56 -3.36 0.56
N ALA A 347 47.42 -3.02 -0.40
CA ALA A 347 47.75 -1.63 -0.73
C ALA A 347 46.72 -0.93 -1.65
N THR A 348 45.83 -1.68 -2.30
CA THR A 348 44.88 -1.15 -3.29
C THR A 348 43.82 -0.24 -2.65
N PRO A 349 43.67 1.01 -3.12
CA PRO A 349 42.55 1.88 -2.76
C PRO A 349 41.20 1.30 -3.17
N ILE A 350 40.19 1.52 -2.33
CA ILE A 350 38.81 1.16 -2.66
C ILE A 350 37.89 2.36 -2.54
N TYR A 351 36.84 2.39 -3.37
CA TYR A 351 35.93 3.52 -3.47
C TYR A 351 34.48 3.04 -3.40
N ASN A 352 33.66 3.67 -2.56
CA ASN A 352 32.21 3.51 -2.58
C ASN A 352 31.58 4.63 -3.42
N ILE A 353 30.70 4.27 -4.35
CA ILE A 353 30.04 5.23 -5.25
C ILE A 353 28.79 5.87 -4.65
N GLY A 354 28.37 5.46 -3.45
CA GLY A 354 27.14 5.89 -2.81
C GLY A 354 25.88 5.49 -3.60
N TRP A 355 24.78 6.17 -3.33
CA TRP A 355 23.49 5.94 -4.00
C TRP A 355 23.40 6.69 -5.33
N ASP A 356 24.17 6.25 -6.33
CA ASP A 356 24.37 6.93 -7.63
C ASP A 356 25.17 8.23 -7.53
N GLY A 357 26.13 8.25 -6.62
CA GLY A 357 26.96 9.40 -6.27
C GLY A 357 26.72 9.86 -4.83
N ILE A 358 27.67 10.61 -4.28
CA ILE A 358 27.58 11.20 -2.94
C ILE A 358 27.38 12.71 -3.07
N ALA A 359 26.27 13.24 -2.56
CA ALA A 359 26.03 14.68 -2.53
C ALA A 359 26.65 15.29 -1.27
N ILE A 360 27.62 16.18 -1.44
CA ILE A 360 28.22 16.95 -0.35
C ILE A 360 27.71 18.38 -0.34
N ARG A 361 27.38 18.89 0.84
CA ARG A 361 26.97 20.27 1.10
C ARG A 361 28.06 21.03 1.84
N ARG A 362 28.12 22.35 1.62
CA ARG A 362 28.80 23.29 2.53
C ARG A 362 27.95 23.46 3.79
N GLY A 363 28.55 23.88 4.89
CA GLY A 363 27.77 24.23 6.08
C GLY A 363 26.95 25.50 5.86
N ALA A 364 26.21 25.93 6.88
CA ALA A 364 25.40 27.14 6.82
C ALA A 364 26.26 28.38 6.46
N ALA A 365 25.69 29.30 5.69
CA ALA A 365 26.32 30.58 5.40
C ALA A 365 26.60 31.33 6.72
N VAL A 366 27.75 32.00 6.80
CA VAL A 366 28.12 32.80 7.97
C VAL A 366 27.48 34.18 7.84
N GLU A 367 26.63 34.52 8.80
CA GLU A 367 25.93 35.80 8.83
C GLU A 367 26.93 36.98 8.74
N GLY A 368 26.64 37.93 7.86
CA GLY A 368 27.49 39.10 7.62
C GLY A 368 28.80 38.83 6.86
N LYS A 369 29.02 37.62 6.32
CA LYS A 369 30.23 37.27 5.55
C LYS A 369 29.88 36.54 4.25
N GLU A 370 29.74 37.31 3.18
CA GLU A 370 29.46 36.79 1.84
C GLU A 370 30.49 35.74 1.40
N GLY A 371 30.00 34.63 0.85
CA GLY A 371 30.83 33.51 0.38
C GLY A 371 31.51 32.66 1.49
N LYS A 372 31.28 32.95 2.78
CA LYS A 372 31.79 32.14 3.89
C LYS A 372 30.74 31.18 4.42
N HIS A 373 31.12 29.93 4.64
CA HIS A 373 30.27 28.90 5.20
C HIS A 373 30.92 28.25 6.42
N GLN A 374 30.10 27.77 7.34
CA GLN A 374 30.55 26.90 8.41
C GLN A 374 31.09 25.59 7.82
N PRO A 375 32.03 24.90 8.49
CA PRO A 375 32.46 23.57 8.06
C PRO A 375 31.28 22.58 8.07
N ALA A 376 31.12 21.82 7.00
CA ALA A 376 30.22 20.67 6.99
C ALA A 376 31.00 19.43 7.42
N ILE A 377 30.48 18.73 8.41
CA ILE A 377 31.13 17.57 9.03
C ILE A 377 30.37 16.30 8.61
N TYR A 378 31.12 15.29 8.19
CA TYR A 378 30.61 13.96 7.89
C TYR A 378 31.31 12.97 8.81
N GLU A 379 30.49 12.23 9.56
CA GLU A 379 30.93 11.20 10.48
C GLU A 379 31.18 9.91 9.70
N VAL A 380 32.38 9.37 9.86
CA VAL A 380 32.77 8.06 9.32
C VAL A 380 32.91 7.09 10.47
N SER A 381 32.31 5.92 10.33
CA SER A 381 32.61 4.78 11.19
C SER A 381 32.91 3.53 10.36
N LEU A 382 33.78 2.67 10.87
CA LEU A 382 34.01 1.33 10.35
C LEU A 382 34.53 0.40 11.44
N HIS A 383 34.30 -0.89 11.27
CA HIS A 383 35.00 -1.91 12.03
C HIS A 383 36.25 -2.32 11.26
N ALA A 384 37.38 -2.48 11.96
CA ALA A 384 38.61 -2.95 11.34
C ALA A 384 39.47 -3.82 12.26
N ARG A 385 40.25 -4.72 11.66
CA ARG A 385 41.30 -5.51 12.33
C ARG A 385 42.48 -5.78 11.42
N CYS A 386 43.68 -5.84 11.96
CA CYS A 386 44.85 -6.25 11.19
C CYS A 386 44.85 -7.78 10.98
N ILE A 387 45.31 -8.24 9.82
CA ILE A 387 45.37 -9.67 9.48
C ILE A 387 46.78 -10.24 9.68
N ASP A 388 47.80 -9.58 9.14
CA ASP A 388 49.19 -10.07 9.12
C ASP A 388 50.20 -9.07 9.71
N ALA A 389 49.70 -8.03 10.40
CA ALA A 389 50.49 -7.00 11.05
C ALA A 389 49.89 -6.57 12.39
N LYS A 390 50.67 -5.85 13.20
CA LYS A 390 50.17 -5.29 14.49
C LYS A 390 49.44 -3.96 14.33
N LYS A 391 49.75 -3.21 13.27
CA LYS A 391 49.21 -1.88 12.99
C LYS A 391 49.12 -1.67 11.48
N LYS A 392 48.10 -0.96 11.03
CA LYS A 392 47.98 -0.49 9.65
C LYS A 392 47.33 0.89 9.61
N ASP A 393 47.91 1.80 8.83
CA ASP A 393 47.36 3.14 8.63
C ASP A 393 46.37 3.11 7.45
N LEU A 394 45.20 3.72 7.63
CA LEU A 394 44.22 3.97 6.59
C LEU A 394 43.98 5.48 6.48
N THR A 395 43.86 5.99 5.25
CA THR A 395 43.31 7.32 5.00
C THR A 395 41.90 7.17 4.46
N LEU A 396 40.95 7.81 5.13
CA LEU A 396 39.54 7.86 4.74
C LEU A 396 39.33 9.22 4.05
N ALA A 397 38.68 9.26 2.90
CA ALA A 397 38.52 10.51 2.15
C ALA A 397 37.21 10.57 1.38
N LEU A 398 36.71 11.78 1.17
CA LEU A 398 35.82 12.06 0.05
C LEU A 398 36.68 12.52 -1.11
N VAL A 399 36.50 11.93 -2.28
CA VAL A 399 37.30 12.22 -3.48
C VAL A 399 36.41 12.57 -4.65
N ASN A 400 36.93 13.39 -5.57
CA ASN A 400 36.27 13.67 -6.83
C ASN A 400 36.42 12.53 -7.86
N GLN A 401 35.96 12.76 -9.09
CA GLN A 401 36.01 11.77 -10.16
C GLN A 401 37.46 11.38 -10.53
N GLU A 402 38.41 12.29 -10.43
CA GLU A 402 39.84 12.07 -10.68
C GLU A 402 40.56 11.40 -9.50
N GLY A 403 39.88 11.20 -8.36
CA GLY A 403 40.46 10.62 -7.15
C GLY A 403 41.19 11.65 -6.28
N LEU A 404 41.06 12.95 -6.57
CA LEU A 404 41.63 14.02 -5.75
C LEU A 404 40.79 14.22 -4.48
N PRO A 405 41.41 14.31 -3.29
CA PRO A 405 40.70 14.45 -2.04
C PRO A 405 40.03 15.82 -1.90
N VAL A 406 38.73 15.79 -1.63
CA VAL A 406 37.93 16.92 -1.15
C VAL A 406 38.28 17.20 0.32
N CYS A 407 38.26 16.14 1.13
CA CYS A 407 38.65 16.13 2.54
C CYS A 407 39.08 14.72 2.92
N GLN A 408 39.90 14.60 3.97
CA GLN A 408 40.45 13.32 4.41
C GLN A 408 40.75 13.29 5.90
N ALA A 409 40.74 12.09 6.48
CA ALA A 409 41.17 11.80 7.84
C ALA A 409 42.04 10.53 7.85
N LYS A 410 42.93 10.40 8.86
CA LYS A 410 43.78 9.22 9.03
C LYS A 410 43.36 8.45 10.27
N ILE A 411 43.25 7.13 10.14
CA ILE A 411 43.04 6.22 11.26
C ILE A 411 44.18 5.20 11.31
N LYS A 412 44.44 4.69 12.51
CA LYS A 412 45.46 3.67 12.77
C LYS A 412 44.79 2.45 13.36
N VAL A 413 44.63 1.41 12.54
CA VAL A 413 44.09 0.11 12.96
C VAL A 413 45.14 -0.60 13.81
N GLN A 414 44.72 -1.25 14.91
CA GLN A 414 45.62 -1.84 15.90
C GLN A 414 45.12 -3.19 16.42
N GLY A 415 45.98 -4.20 16.27
CA GLY A 415 45.72 -5.56 16.74
C GLY A 415 44.87 -6.37 15.77
N THR A 416 44.64 -7.62 16.16
CA THR A 416 43.95 -8.64 15.36
C THR A 416 42.47 -8.79 15.69
N ASP A 417 41.99 -8.13 16.75
CA ASP A 417 40.59 -8.15 17.16
C ASP A 417 39.81 -7.03 16.46
N TRP A 418 38.54 -7.29 16.16
CA TRP A 418 37.63 -6.28 15.62
C TRP A 418 37.45 -5.12 16.59
N LYS A 419 37.60 -3.90 16.08
CA LYS A 419 37.32 -2.66 16.82
C LYS A 419 36.63 -1.67 15.90
N GLU A 420 35.74 -0.88 16.48
CA GLU A 420 35.15 0.28 15.82
C GLU A 420 36.15 1.44 15.79
N TYR A 421 36.26 2.09 14.63
CA TYR A 421 37.04 3.29 14.41
C TYR A 421 36.12 4.40 13.89
N LYS A 422 36.31 5.61 14.41
CA LYS A 422 35.55 6.80 14.01
C LYS A 422 36.49 7.90 13.52
N ALA A 423 36.03 8.67 12.54
CA ALA A 423 36.74 9.83 12.02
C ALA A 423 35.76 10.87 11.48
N GLN A 424 36.19 12.13 11.42
CA GLN A 424 35.42 13.22 10.83
C GLN A 424 36.06 13.67 9.52
N LEU A 425 35.24 13.75 8.48
CA LEU A 425 35.59 14.39 7.21
C LEU A 425 34.98 15.79 7.18
N ILE A 426 35.84 16.81 7.08
CA ILE A 426 35.45 18.21 7.21
C ILE A 426 35.58 18.91 5.87
N VAL A 427 34.44 19.27 5.28
CA VAL A 427 34.37 20.08 4.06
C VAL A 427 34.37 21.55 4.48
N THR A 428 35.31 22.33 3.94
CA THR A 428 35.47 23.76 4.25
C THR A 428 35.41 24.60 2.97
N ASP A 429 35.34 25.92 3.11
CA ASP A 429 35.41 26.86 1.98
C ASP A 429 36.70 26.79 1.16
N LYS A 430 37.73 26.07 1.61
CA LYS A 430 39.00 25.89 0.88
C LYS A 430 38.91 24.90 -0.28
N TYR A 431 37.83 24.13 -0.37
CA TYR A 431 37.61 23.31 -1.55
C TYR A 431 37.16 24.23 -2.69
N ASP A 432 38.01 24.36 -3.72
CA ASP A 432 37.86 25.25 -4.89
C ASP A 432 37.39 24.50 -6.16
N GLY A 433 37.09 23.19 -6.08
CA GLY A 433 36.51 22.48 -7.22
C GLY A 433 35.15 23.09 -7.56
N GLU A 434 35.08 23.89 -8.64
CA GLU A 434 33.96 24.76 -9.05
C GLU A 434 32.80 24.83 -8.05
N LEU A 435 33.04 25.56 -6.97
CA LEU A 435 32.12 25.66 -5.83
C LEU A 435 31.43 27.03 -5.77
N ALA A 436 31.38 27.73 -6.91
CA ALA A 436 30.66 28.99 -7.11
C ALA A 436 30.42 29.14 -8.64
N SER A 437 29.22 28.90 -9.15
CA SER A 437 28.20 29.95 -9.29
C SER A 437 26.99 29.37 -10.04
N GLU A 438 25.86 30.07 -9.94
CA GLU A 438 24.47 29.76 -10.32
C GLU A 438 24.20 29.43 -11.82
N ALA A 439 25.16 28.96 -12.59
CA ALA A 439 24.89 28.57 -13.96
C ALA A 439 24.28 27.16 -14.02
N ILE A 440 22.95 27.09 -13.98
CA ILE A 440 22.22 26.00 -14.66
C ILE A 440 22.61 26.07 -16.14
N THR A 441 23.65 25.34 -16.55
CA THR A 441 23.83 25.01 -17.96
C THR A 441 22.81 23.93 -18.32
N LYS A 442 22.46 23.82 -19.60
CA LYS A 442 21.43 22.91 -20.16
C LYS A 442 21.66 21.40 -19.89
N GLU A 443 22.61 21.03 -19.02
CA GLU A 443 23.09 19.67 -18.75
C GLU A 443 23.16 19.27 -17.26
N GLY A 444 22.75 20.15 -16.32
CA GLY A 444 22.47 19.83 -14.91
C GLY A 444 23.59 19.12 -14.13
N LYS A 445 24.64 19.84 -13.69
CA LYS A 445 25.71 19.28 -12.85
C LYS A 445 25.94 20.08 -11.56
N LEU A 446 25.68 19.43 -10.42
CA LEU A 446 26.44 19.59 -9.17
C LEU A 446 27.10 18.22 -8.91
N GLY A 447 28.36 18.19 -8.49
CA GLY A 447 28.97 17.02 -7.82
C GLY A 447 28.77 15.64 -8.44
N LYS A 448 28.63 15.51 -9.77
CA LYS A 448 28.52 14.19 -10.39
C LYS A 448 29.81 13.42 -10.09
N ASN A 449 29.70 12.32 -9.35
CA ASN A 449 30.76 11.34 -9.07
C ASN A 449 31.72 11.61 -7.89
N ILE A 450 31.31 12.33 -6.83
CA ILE A 450 32.01 12.21 -5.54
C ILE A 450 31.89 10.77 -5.03
N ARG A 451 33.00 10.25 -4.51
CA ARG A 451 33.10 8.89 -3.94
C ARG A 451 33.73 8.94 -2.56
N PHE A 452 33.36 7.98 -1.72
CA PHE A 452 34.08 7.73 -0.46
C PHE A 452 35.24 6.78 -0.74
N ALA A 453 36.43 7.08 -0.23
CA ALA A 453 37.64 6.30 -0.47
C ALA A 453 38.26 5.80 0.83
N ILE A 454 38.68 4.55 0.83
CA ILE A 454 39.60 3.98 1.83
C ILE A 454 40.93 3.75 1.13
N LEU A 455 41.97 4.43 1.60
CA LEU A 455 43.33 4.40 1.05
C LEU A 455 44.26 3.71 2.06
N PRO A 456 44.53 2.42 1.91
CA PRO A 456 45.42 1.71 2.82
C PRO A 456 46.89 2.08 2.57
N LYS A 457 47.69 2.17 3.62
CA LYS A 457 49.15 2.38 3.50
C LYS A 457 49.91 1.07 3.72
N GLY A 458 50.72 0.69 2.74
CA GLY A 458 51.55 -0.53 2.77
C GLY A 458 50.82 -1.81 2.36
N GLU A 459 51.58 -2.87 2.14
CA GLU A 459 51.10 -4.16 1.61
C GLU A 459 50.42 -5.07 2.64
N GLN A 460 50.62 -4.82 3.93
CA GLN A 460 50.05 -5.62 5.03
C GLN A 460 48.53 -5.67 4.92
N LYS A 461 47.86 -6.76 5.26
CA LYS A 461 46.41 -6.90 5.12
C LYS A 461 45.64 -6.35 6.33
N VAL A 462 44.50 -5.73 6.04
CA VAL A 462 43.51 -5.27 7.04
C VAL A 462 42.12 -5.68 6.59
N ALA A 463 41.30 -6.15 7.52
CA ALA A 463 39.89 -6.37 7.29
C ALA A 463 39.12 -5.10 7.67
N VAL A 464 38.15 -4.71 6.85
CA VAL A 464 37.22 -3.59 7.09
C VAL A 464 35.79 -4.03 6.84
N ASP A 465 34.87 -3.53 7.66
CA ASP A 465 33.45 -3.89 7.64
C ASP A 465 32.59 -2.76 8.23
N LEU A 466 31.28 -2.81 8.01
CA LEU A 466 30.28 -1.87 8.54
C LEU A 466 30.70 -0.42 8.34
N VAL A 467 31.15 -0.12 7.12
CA VAL A 467 31.61 1.21 6.74
C VAL A 467 30.39 2.11 6.56
N SER A 468 30.34 3.20 7.30
CA SER A 468 29.24 4.17 7.25
C SER A 468 29.79 5.58 7.07
N LEU A 469 29.08 6.38 6.26
CA LEU A 469 29.31 7.81 6.10
C LEU A 469 27.96 8.52 6.27
N LYS A 470 27.84 9.37 7.30
CA LYS A 470 26.63 10.17 7.54
C LYS A 470 26.99 11.63 7.74
N PRO A 471 26.22 12.59 7.19
CA PRO A 471 26.38 13.99 7.57
C PRO A 471 26.09 14.14 9.08
N GLN A 472 26.76 15.07 9.76
CA GLN A 472 26.43 15.40 11.14
C GLN A 472 25.10 16.17 11.22
N ASP A 473 24.79 16.98 10.20
CA ASP A 473 23.53 17.72 10.08
C ASP A 473 22.40 16.79 9.58
N THR A 474 21.82 16.04 10.50
CA THR A 474 20.64 15.18 10.27
C THR A 474 19.40 15.78 10.94
N TYR A 475 18.21 15.31 10.54
CA TYR A 475 16.96 15.77 11.16
C TYR A 475 17.01 15.53 12.68
N LYS A 476 16.93 16.62 13.45
CA LYS A 476 17.03 16.64 14.92
C LYS A 476 18.30 15.96 15.50
N GLY A 477 19.30 15.64 14.68
CA GLY A 477 20.48 14.89 15.08
C GLY A 477 20.27 13.38 15.19
N HIS A 478 19.14 12.84 14.72
CA HIS A 478 18.76 11.43 14.91
C HIS A 478 18.92 10.56 13.65
N GLY A 479 19.79 10.96 12.71
CA GLY A 479 20.24 10.06 11.64
C GLY A 479 19.36 9.98 10.40
N LEU A 480 18.30 10.79 10.30
CA LEU A 480 17.49 10.90 9.08
C LEU A 480 17.97 12.03 8.18
N ARG A 481 17.82 11.83 6.87
CA ARG A 481 18.13 12.82 5.84
C ARG A 481 17.25 14.06 6.04
N LYS A 482 17.90 15.18 6.36
CA LYS A 482 17.25 16.37 6.92
C LYS A 482 16.19 17.00 6.02
N ASP A 483 16.49 17.21 4.74
CA ASP A 483 15.57 17.85 3.79
C ASP A 483 14.29 17.03 3.55
N LEU A 484 14.40 15.71 3.44
CA LEU A 484 13.24 14.81 3.33
C LEU A 484 12.41 14.80 4.62
N ALA A 485 13.06 14.63 5.77
CA ALA A 485 12.36 14.61 7.05
C ALA A 485 11.69 15.96 7.37
N GLU A 486 12.30 17.08 7.02
CA GLU A 486 11.69 18.42 7.14
C GLU A 486 10.48 18.58 6.22
N ALA A 487 10.59 18.16 4.95
CA ALA A 487 9.47 18.20 4.01
C ALA A 487 8.28 17.34 4.52
N ILE A 488 8.55 16.18 5.10
CA ILE A 488 7.51 15.34 5.69
C ILE A 488 6.94 15.97 6.97
N ALA A 489 7.76 16.49 7.87
CA ALA A 489 7.32 17.14 9.09
C ALA A 489 6.45 18.40 8.81
N ASP A 490 6.68 19.05 7.67
CA ASP A 490 5.91 20.20 7.19
C ASP A 490 4.45 19.87 6.85
N LEU A 491 4.13 18.59 6.57
CA LEU A 491 2.75 18.10 6.44
C LEU A 491 1.99 18.16 7.77
N LYS A 492 2.72 18.26 8.90
CA LYS A 492 2.18 18.16 10.27
C LYS A 492 1.43 16.84 10.51
N PRO A 493 2.02 15.66 10.19
CA PRO A 493 1.35 14.38 10.41
C PRO A 493 1.03 14.17 11.89
N ARG A 494 -0.12 13.55 12.16
CA ARG A 494 -0.56 13.18 13.52
C ARG A 494 -0.17 11.76 13.89
N PHE A 495 0.06 10.93 12.90
CA PHE A 495 0.58 9.57 13.06
C PHE A 495 1.44 9.17 11.86
N VAL A 496 2.24 8.12 12.04
CA VAL A 496 3.05 7.48 10.99
C VAL A 496 2.74 5.99 10.98
N ARG A 497 2.21 5.48 9.86
CA ARG A 497 2.10 4.04 9.58
C ARG A 497 3.41 3.51 9.02
N PHE A 498 4.00 2.49 9.63
CA PHE A 498 5.26 1.86 9.21
C PHE A 498 5.34 0.41 9.73
N PRO A 499 6.27 -0.44 9.28
CA PRO A 499 7.15 -0.22 8.14
C PRO A 499 6.45 -0.45 6.80
N GLY A 500 5.16 -0.84 6.80
CA GLY A 500 4.21 -0.79 5.68
C GLY A 500 4.68 -1.41 4.35
N GLY A 501 3.92 -1.31 3.28
CA GLY A 501 2.70 -2.08 3.10
C GLY A 501 3.09 -3.50 2.68
N CYS A 502 3.29 -3.72 1.38
CA CYS A 502 3.77 -5.01 0.87
C CYS A 502 5.15 -5.42 1.45
N MET A 503 6.02 -4.46 1.79
CA MET A 503 7.34 -4.78 2.35
C MET A 503 7.25 -5.51 3.70
N LEU A 504 6.31 -5.14 4.56
CA LEU A 504 6.02 -5.83 5.82
C LEU A 504 5.64 -7.30 5.62
N HIS A 505 4.76 -7.55 4.66
CA HIS A 505 4.26 -8.87 4.34
C HIS A 505 5.35 -9.80 3.78
N GLY A 506 6.33 -9.21 3.09
CA GLY A 506 7.47 -9.93 2.56
C GLY A 506 7.16 -10.85 1.38
N GLN A 507 8.22 -11.32 0.76
CA GLN A 507 8.25 -12.23 -0.38
C GLN A 507 8.14 -13.70 0.09
N GLY A 508 6.93 -14.09 0.50
CA GLY A 508 6.63 -15.41 1.07
C GLY A 508 6.91 -15.52 2.57
N LEU A 509 6.49 -16.63 3.20
CA LEU A 509 6.50 -16.79 4.67
C LEU A 509 7.87 -16.61 5.33
N LYS A 510 8.95 -17.01 4.65
CA LYS A 510 10.32 -16.91 5.18
C LYS A 510 10.87 -15.48 5.14
N ASN A 511 10.18 -14.55 4.50
CA ASN A 511 10.61 -13.16 4.31
C ASN A 511 9.63 -12.15 4.94
N ILE A 512 8.64 -12.59 5.74
CA ILE A 512 7.83 -11.68 6.54
C ILE A 512 8.73 -10.80 7.41
N TYR A 513 8.39 -9.53 7.58
CA TYR A 513 9.23 -8.62 8.34
C TYR A 513 9.12 -8.90 9.85
N HIS A 514 10.24 -9.26 10.48
CA HIS A 514 10.33 -9.46 11.92
C HIS A 514 10.93 -8.22 12.60
N TRP A 515 10.12 -7.46 13.35
CA TRP A 515 10.57 -6.20 13.96
C TRP A 515 11.80 -6.35 14.89
N LYS A 516 11.93 -7.50 15.55
CA LYS A 516 13.07 -7.81 16.44
C LYS A 516 14.41 -7.83 15.69
N GLU A 517 14.38 -8.10 14.39
CA GLU A 517 15.56 -8.13 13.54
C GLU A 517 16.00 -6.72 13.10
N SER A 518 15.23 -5.66 13.42
CA SER A 518 15.53 -4.26 13.08
C SER A 518 15.86 -3.37 14.27
N VAL A 519 15.89 -3.92 15.49
CA VAL A 519 16.26 -3.20 16.72
C VAL A 519 17.57 -3.72 17.31
N GLY A 520 18.15 -2.96 18.25
CA GLY A 520 19.45 -3.28 18.84
C GLY A 520 20.63 -2.76 18.01
N PRO A 521 21.87 -3.17 18.35
CA PRO A 521 23.08 -2.72 17.69
C PRO A 521 23.01 -2.96 16.18
N GLN A 522 23.33 -1.94 15.37
CA GLN A 522 23.21 -2.00 13.91
C GLN A 522 23.95 -3.21 13.31
N LYS A 523 25.16 -3.51 13.82
CA LYS A 523 25.96 -4.66 13.38
C LYS A 523 25.26 -6.02 13.55
N ASP A 524 24.28 -6.13 14.44
CA ASP A 524 23.58 -7.37 14.76
C ASP A 524 22.15 -7.40 14.17
N ARG A 525 21.72 -6.34 13.49
CA ARG A 525 20.46 -6.34 12.73
C ARG A 525 20.59 -7.28 11.53
N LYS A 526 19.50 -7.95 11.15
CA LYS A 526 19.53 -8.92 10.06
C LYS A 526 18.95 -8.29 8.79
N PRO A 527 19.75 -8.09 7.73
CA PRO A 527 19.25 -7.55 6.48
C PRO A 527 18.29 -8.52 5.80
N ALA A 528 17.51 -8.01 4.86
CA ALA A 528 16.54 -8.80 4.11
C ALA A 528 16.45 -8.33 2.65
N TYR A 529 16.05 -9.24 1.77
CA TYR A 529 15.51 -8.84 0.47
C TYR A 529 14.15 -8.17 0.68
N ASN A 530 13.93 -7.05 0.01
CA ASN A 530 12.65 -6.34 -0.04
C ASN A 530 11.86 -6.77 -1.28
N ILE A 531 10.55 -6.99 -1.12
CA ILE A 531 9.62 -7.37 -2.20
C ILE A 531 9.64 -6.40 -3.40
N TRP A 532 10.06 -5.14 -3.19
CA TRP A 532 10.24 -4.14 -4.25
C TRP A 532 11.51 -4.32 -5.09
N GLY A 533 12.29 -5.39 -4.84
CA GLY A 533 13.38 -5.82 -5.71
C GLY A 533 14.76 -5.32 -5.33
N TYR A 534 14.99 -4.95 -4.07
CA TYR A 534 16.29 -4.49 -3.61
C TYR A 534 16.59 -4.90 -2.16
N HIS A 535 17.84 -4.70 -1.75
CA HIS A 535 18.33 -5.03 -0.41
C HIS A 535 17.82 -4.04 0.64
N GLN A 536 17.34 -4.54 1.76
CA GLN A 536 16.98 -3.75 2.94
C GLN A 536 18.00 -3.98 4.05
N THR A 537 18.75 -2.93 4.37
CA THR A 537 19.79 -2.96 5.41
C THR A 537 19.21 -3.00 6.82
N ARG A 538 17.98 -2.49 6.99
CA ARG A 538 17.34 -2.20 8.29
C ARG A 538 18.14 -1.23 9.16
N GLN A 539 18.90 -0.32 8.52
CA GLN A 539 19.42 0.87 9.18
C GLN A 539 18.29 1.75 9.72
N LEU A 540 17.20 1.87 8.96
CA LEU A 540 15.94 2.41 9.43
C LEU A 540 15.10 1.26 9.98
N GLY A 541 15.17 1.05 11.29
CA GLY A 541 14.43 0.03 12.02
C GLY A 541 13.37 0.64 12.94
N PHE A 542 12.77 -0.20 13.78
CA PHE A 542 11.68 0.25 14.66
C PHE A 542 12.14 1.34 15.63
N TYR A 543 13.37 1.30 16.14
CA TYR A 543 13.88 2.39 16.99
C TYR A 543 13.85 3.74 16.26
N GLU A 544 14.38 3.78 15.03
CA GLU A 544 14.45 5.02 14.26
C GLU A 544 13.07 5.52 13.83
N TYR A 545 12.14 4.63 13.47
CA TYR A 545 10.76 5.03 13.15
C TYR A 545 10.04 5.63 14.35
N PHE A 546 10.17 5.04 15.54
CA PHE A 546 9.57 5.57 16.76
C PHE A 546 10.20 6.91 17.18
N GLN A 547 11.53 7.04 17.10
CA GLN A 547 12.21 8.32 17.33
C GLN A 547 11.74 9.40 16.35
N TRP A 548 11.56 9.04 15.08
CA TRP A 548 11.06 9.96 14.06
C TRP A 548 9.63 10.44 14.35
N CYS A 549 8.77 9.56 14.85
CA CYS A 549 7.43 9.92 15.30
C CYS A 549 7.50 10.97 16.43
N GLU A 550 8.32 10.75 17.45
CA GLU A 550 8.51 11.72 18.54
C GLU A 550 9.05 13.06 18.06
N ASP A 551 10.03 13.05 17.17
CA ASP A 551 10.66 14.26 16.60
C ASP A 551 9.65 15.15 15.87
N MET A 552 8.64 14.54 15.22
CA MET A 552 7.55 15.23 14.53
C MET A 552 6.36 15.55 15.44
N GLY A 553 6.28 14.94 16.62
CA GLY A 553 5.09 14.98 17.49
C GLY A 553 3.92 14.16 16.94
N ALA A 554 4.21 13.08 16.21
CA ALA A 554 3.26 12.13 15.65
C ALA A 554 3.17 10.86 16.50
N GLU A 555 2.02 10.17 16.47
CA GLU A 555 1.86 8.87 17.09
C GLU A 555 2.39 7.74 16.18
N PRO A 556 3.13 6.74 16.71
CA PRO A 556 3.55 5.59 15.92
C PRO A 556 2.36 4.63 15.70
N LEU A 557 2.17 4.19 14.45
CA LEU A 557 1.31 3.07 14.06
C LEU A 557 2.19 1.97 13.41
N PRO A 558 2.90 1.16 14.22
CA PRO A 558 3.61 0.00 13.71
C PRO A 558 2.61 -1.06 13.23
N VAL A 559 2.85 -1.61 12.04
CA VAL A 559 2.04 -2.65 11.41
C VAL A 559 2.82 -3.97 11.42
N LEU A 560 2.14 -5.07 11.77
CA LEU A 560 2.68 -6.43 11.78
C LEU A 560 1.85 -7.33 10.85
N ALA A 561 2.48 -8.29 10.18
CA ALA A 561 1.76 -9.21 9.30
C ALA A 561 0.68 -9.99 10.05
N ALA A 562 -0.44 -10.29 9.40
CA ALA A 562 -1.56 -11.05 10.00
C ALA A 562 -1.29 -12.56 10.10
N GLY A 563 -0.01 -12.97 10.09
CA GLY A 563 0.41 -14.37 10.04
C GLY A 563 0.34 -14.99 8.64
N VAL A 564 0.18 -14.18 7.59
CA VAL A 564 0.22 -14.59 6.17
C VAL A 564 1.19 -13.68 5.39
N PRO A 565 1.79 -14.15 4.27
CA PRO A 565 2.68 -13.34 3.45
C PRO A 565 1.93 -12.55 2.37
N CYS A 566 2.64 -11.74 1.60
CA CYS A 566 2.02 -10.83 0.62
C CYS A 566 1.24 -11.59 -0.45
N GLN A 567 0.07 -11.08 -0.83
CA GLN A 567 -0.69 -11.60 -1.98
C GLN A 567 0.07 -11.48 -3.32
N ASN A 568 1.11 -10.64 -3.38
CA ASN A 568 2.01 -10.49 -4.53
C ASN A 568 3.28 -11.38 -4.48
N SER A 569 3.41 -12.31 -3.53
CA SER A 569 4.64 -13.12 -3.38
C SER A 569 4.89 -14.04 -4.58
N VAL A 570 6.04 -13.91 -5.27
CA VAL A 570 6.50 -14.90 -6.28
C VAL A 570 6.48 -16.34 -5.78
N ALA A 571 6.38 -17.29 -6.71
CA ALA A 571 6.27 -18.72 -6.40
C ALA A 571 7.42 -19.24 -5.52
N ASP A 572 7.08 -20.04 -4.52
CA ASP A 572 8.05 -20.75 -3.69
C ASP A 572 8.60 -22.03 -4.38
N GLU A 573 9.41 -22.82 -3.66
CA GLU A 573 9.98 -24.09 -4.17
C GLU A 573 8.91 -25.16 -4.51
N ARG A 574 7.70 -25.03 -3.96
CA ARG A 574 6.56 -25.88 -4.31
C ARG A 574 5.92 -25.42 -5.61
N GLY A 575 6.12 -24.17 -6.01
CA GLY A 575 5.45 -23.52 -7.14
C GLY A 575 4.21 -22.75 -6.73
N VAL A 576 4.01 -22.52 -5.41
CA VAL A 576 2.85 -21.79 -4.86
C VAL A 576 3.18 -20.31 -4.84
N ALA A 577 2.40 -19.52 -5.57
CA ALA A 577 2.53 -18.07 -5.66
C ALA A 577 1.42 -17.36 -4.87
N GLY A 578 1.52 -16.04 -4.76
CA GLY A 578 0.61 -15.15 -4.03
C GLY A 578 0.62 -15.38 -2.52
N GLN A 579 -0.51 -15.21 -1.82
CA GLN A 579 -0.58 -15.51 -0.38
C GLN A 579 -0.37 -17.02 -0.12
N GLN A 580 0.83 -17.40 0.31
CA GLN A 580 1.32 -18.80 0.35
C GLN A 580 0.86 -19.58 1.59
N GLY A 581 -0.43 -19.50 1.92
CA GLY A 581 -0.99 -20.00 3.19
C GLY A 581 -0.68 -19.05 4.34
N GLY A 582 -0.27 -19.58 5.50
CA GLY A 582 0.12 -18.77 6.65
C GLY A 582 1.15 -19.47 7.55
N ILE A 583 1.69 -18.73 8.52
CA ILE A 583 2.62 -19.24 9.55
C ILE A 583 2.07 -20.55 10.13
N PRO A 584 2.86 -21.63 10.23
CA PRO A 584 2.37 -22.89 10.78
C PRO A 584 1.68 -22.69 12.14
N MET A 585 0.55 -23.36 12.38
CA MET A 585 -0.21 -23.16 13.64
C MET A 585 0.61 -23.47 14.90
N SER A 586 1.61 -24.36 14.80
CA SER A 586 2.57 -24.65 15.88
C SER A 586 3.52 -23.48 16.19
N GLU A 587 3.74 -22.58 15.24
CA GLU A 587 4.63 -21.41 15.37
C GLU A 587 3.87 -20.14 15.73
N MET A 588 2.55 -20.11 15.52
CA MET A 588 1.69 -18.98 15.89
C MET A 588 1.85 -18.51 17.35
N PRO A 589 1.99 -19.38 18.38
CA PRO A 589 2.23 -18.91 19.75
C PRO A 589 3.49 -18.03 19.87
N GLN A 590 4.57 -18.39 19.18
CA GLN A 590 5.80 -17.60 19.19
C GLN A 590 5.62 -16.27 18.44
N TYR A 591 4.96 -16.31 17.27
CA TYR A 591 4.68 -15.08 16.52
C TYR A 591 3.81 -14.10 17.31
N ILE A 592 2.76 -14.59 17.97
CA ILE A 592 1.92 -13.79 18.88
C ILE A 592 2.76 -13.19 20.01
N GLN A 593 3.66 -13.98 20.60
CA GLN A 593 4.57 -13.46 21.62
C GLN A 593 5.46 -12.34 21.07
N ASP A 594 5.93 -12.43 19.83
CA ASP A 594 6.71 -11.36 19.19
C ASP A 594 5.90 -10.07 19.01
N VAL A 595 4.60 -10.17 18.68
CA VAL A 595 3.68 -9.01 18.63
C VAL A 595 3.51 -8.38 20.02
N LEU A 596 3.31 -9.20 21.06
CA LEU A 596 3.16 -8.71 22.44
C LEU A 596 4.47 -8.11 22.97
N ASP A 597 5.61 -8.66 22.56
CA ASP A 597 6.94 -8.16 22.92
C ASP A 597 7.20 -6.76 22.33
N LEU A 598 6.58 -6.40 21.20
CA LEU A 598 6.66 -5.04 20.67
C LEU A 598 6.03 -4.02 21.63
N VAL A 599 4.88 -4.36 22.22
CA VAL A 599 4.21 -3.50 23.21
C VAL A 599 5.08 -3.35 24.45
N GLU A 600 5.70 -4.44 24.93
CA GLU A 600 6.65 -4.41 26.04
C GLU A 600 7.91 -3.60 25.72
N TRP A 601 8.45 -3.75 24.50
CA TRP A 601 9.60 -2.98 24.04
C TRP A 601 9.28 -1.48 23.99
N ALA A 602 8.10 -1.09 23.52
CA ALA A 602 7.72 0.31 23.37
C ALA A 602 7.30 0.98 24.69
N ASN A 603 6.56 0.25 25.55
CA ASN A 603 5.88 0.83 26.71
C ASN A 603 6.31 0.28 28.07
N GLY A 604 7.00 -0.87 28.11
CA GLY A 604 7.35 -1.54 29.36
C GLY A 604 8.37 -0.77 30.21
N ASP A 605 8.50 -1.20 31.46
CA ASP A 605 9.49 -0.71 32.43
C ASP A 605 10.85 -1.42 32.20
N PRO A 606 11.94 -0.66 31.92
CA PRO A 606 13.28 -1.23 31.77
C PRO A 606 13.79 -2.02 32.98
N ALA A 607 13.24 -1.78 34.18
CA ALA A 607 13.63 -2.51 35.39
C ALA A 607 13.12 -3.96 35.41
N THR A 608 12.03 -4.27 34.70
CA THR A 608 11.35 -5.57 34.78
C THR A 608 11.19 -6.26 33.42
N SER A 609 11.29 -5.52 32.31
CA SER A 609 11.14 -6.06 30.96
C SER A 609 12.48 -6.02 30.21
N LYS A 610 12.96 -7.20 29.78
CA LYS A 610 14.18 -7.30 28.94
C LYS A 610 14.06 -6.50 27.64
N TRP A 611 12.85 -6.35 27.12
CA TRP A 611 12.57 -5.62 25.89
C TRP A 611 12.62 -4.11 26.12
N ALA A 612 11.99 -3.61 27.18
CA ALA A 612 12.13 -2.22 27.57
C ALA A 612 13.58 -1.87 27.96
N LYS A 613 14.31 -2.81 28.58
CA LYS A 613 15.74 -2.64 28.82
C LYS A 613 16.54 -2.49 27.53
N MET A 614 16.23 -3.25 26.48
CA MET A 614 16.87 -3.08 25.17
C MET A 614 16.61 -1.68 24.59
N ARG A 615 15.39 -1.13 24.71
CA ARG A 615 15.08 0.25 24.34
C ARG A 615 15.91 1.27 25.16
N ALA A 616 15.98 1.06 26.47
CA ALA A 616 16.75 1.92 27.37
C ALA A 616 18.26 1.90 27.07
N ASP A 617 18.83 0.72 26.84
CA ASP A 617 20.25 0.52 26.50
C ASP A 617 20.60 1.14 25.13
N ALA A 618 19.62 1.27 24.23
CA ALA A 618 19.76 1.98 22.96
C ALA A 618 19.72 3.52 23.11
N GLY A 619 19.49 4.05 24.31
CA GLY A 619 19.50 5.48 24.62
C GLY A 619 18.12 6.08 24.93
N HIS A 620 17.04 5.29 24.94
CA HIS A 620 15.68 5.78 25.17
C HIS A 620 15.00 5.05 26.35
N PRO A 621 15.29 5.45 27.61
CA PRO A 621 14.73 4.78 28.78
C PRO A 621 13.23 5.04 28.97
N ALA A 622 12.73 6.20 28.53
CA ALA A 622 11.30 6.53 28.60
C ALA A 622 10.47 5.62 27.67
N PRO A 623 9.19 5.36 27.97
CA PRO A 623 8.32 4.67 27.01
C PRO A 623 8.00 5.58 25.83
N PHE A 624 7.87 5.00 24.63
CA PHE A 624 7.41 5.70 23.43
C PHE A 624 5.90 6.01 23.45
N ASN A 625 5.17 5.48 24.44
CA ASN A 625 3.72 5.65 24.59
C ASN A 625 2.93 5.17 23.36
N LEU A 626 3.24 3.96 22.90
CA LEU A 626 2.51 3.26 21.84
C LEU A 626 1.03 3.10 22.21
N LYS A 627 0.14 3.54 21.31
CA LYS A 627 -1.32 3.48 21.50
C LYS A 627 -2.02 2.57 20.49
N MET A 628 -1.44 2.38 19.32
CA MET A 628 -2.09 1.71 18.18
C MET A 628 -1.14 0.66 17.60
N ILE A 629 -1.68 -0.47 17.15
CA ILE A 629 -0.95 -1.47 16.37
C ILE A 629 -1.80 -1.85 15.15
N GLY A 630 -1.19 -1.86 13.98
CA GLY A 630 -1.77 -2.43 12.77
C GLY A 630 -1.52 -3.93 12.68
N ILE A 631 -2.54 -4.73 12.35
CA ILE A 631 -2.41 -6.17 12.10
C ILE A 631 -2.94 -6.47 10.70
N GLY A 632 -2.04 -6.88 9.80
CA GLY A 632 -2.33 -7.09 8.38
C GLY A 632 -2.14 -5.83 7.52
N ASN A 633 -2.20 -6.02 6.21
CA ASN A 633 -2.09 -5.01 5.15
C ASN A 633 -2.60 -5.62 3.84
N GLU A 634 -3.67 -5.15 3.21
CA GLU A 634 -4.05 -5.66 1.86
C GLU A 634 -4.13 -7.20 1.73
N ASP A 635 -4.45 -7.90 2.83
CA ASP A 635 -4.42 -9.37 2.85
C ASP A 635 -5.56 -9.94 1.99
N LEU A 636 -5.32 -11.08 1.34
CA LEU A 636 -6.39 -11.92 0.85
C LEU A 636 -7.13 -12.49 2.06
N ILE A 637 -8.43 -12.20 2.19
CA ILE A 637 -9.28 -12.51 3.35
C ILE A 637 -9.76 -13.98 3.28
N SER A 638 -8.79 -14.86 3.09
CA SER A 638 -8.93 -16.32 3.07
C SER A 638 -9.13 -16.90 4.47
N THR A 639 -9.49 -18.17 4.52
CA THR A 639 -9.63 -18.93 5.78
C THR A 639 -8.31 -18.98 6.56
N ASP A 640 -7.18 -19.11 5.86
CA ASP A 640 -5.84 -19.11 6.48
C ASP A 640 -5.51 -17.76 7.14
N PHE A 641 -5.93 -16.65 6.52
CA PHE A 641 -5.81 -15.31 7.09
C PHE A 641 -6.68 -15.17 8.33
N GLU A 642 -7.99 -15.44 8.23
CA GLU A 642 -8.95 -15.16 9.30
C GLU A 642 -8.55 -15.86 10.61
N GLN A 643 -8.14 -17.13 10.55
CA GLN A 643 -7.74 -17.89 11.73
C GLN A 643 -6.58 -17.23 12.47
N ARG A 644 -5.53 -16.83 11.76
CA ARG A 644 -4.30 -16.25 12.34
C ARG A 644 -4.52 -14.81 12.78
N TYR A 645 -5.16 -14.02 11.93
CA TYR A 645 -5.55 -12.65 12.18
C TYR A 645 -6.31 -12.53 13.51
N LEU A 646 -7.35 -13.35 13.70
CA LEU A 646 -8.13 -13.33 14.93
C LEU A 646 -7.38 -13.84 16.16
N MET A 647 -6.43 -14.77 16.01
CA MET A 647 -5.55 -15.18 17.13
C MET A 647 -4.71 -14.00 17.63
N ILE A 648 -4.14 -13.22 16.70
CA ILE A 648 -3.27 -12.08 17.01
C ILE A 648 -4.10 -10.95 17.65
N CYS A 649 -5.19 -10.50 17.03
CA CYS A 649 -6.03 -9.41 17.55
C CYS A 649 -6.57 -9.72 18.95
N LYS A 650 -7.04 -10.96 19.18
CA LYS A 650 -7.52 -11.40 20.50
C LYS A 650 -6.40 -11.37 21.55
N ALA A 651 -5.21 -11.88 21.22
CA ALA A 651 -4.10 -11.90 22.16
C ALA A 651 -3.64 -10.50 22.56
N VAL A 652 -3.56 -9.56 21.60
CA VAL A 652 -3.22 -8.16 21.88
C VAL A 652 -4.23 -7.53 22.84
N LYS A 653 -5.53 -7.61 22.52
CA LYS A 653 -6.58 -6.97 23.34
C LYS A 653 -6.79 -7.65 24.70
N GLN A 654 -6.50 -8.94 24.82
CA GLN A 654 -6.54 -9.65 26.11
C GLN A 654 -5.42 -9.20 27.04
N LYS A 655 -4.21 -8.96 26.51
CA LYS A 655 -3.05 -8.57 27.34
C LYS A 655 -2.96 -7.04 27.53
N TYR A 656 -3.30 -6.28 26.51
CA TYR A 656 -3.22 -4.82 26.48
C TYR A 656 -4.54 -4.23 25.95
N PRO A 657 -5.62 -4.27 26.74
CA PRO A 657 -6.94 -3.79 26.30
C PRO A 657 -6.97 -2.30 25.91
N GLN A 658 -5.99 -1.52 26.40
CA GLN A 658 -5.82 -0.10 26.06
C GLN A 658 -5.18 0.16 24.70
N ILE A 659 -4.55 -0.85 24.07
CA ILE A 659 -4.00 -0.71 22.72
C ILE A 659 -5.16 -0.81 21.72
N GLU A 660 -5.19 0.14 20.79
CA GLU A 660 -6.08 0.13 19.64
C GLU A 660 -5.53 -0.83 18.58
N VAL A 661 -6.36 -1.78 18.16
CA VAL A 661 -6.04 -2.69 17.05
C VAL A 661 -6.66 -2.14 15.79
N VAL A 662 -5.81 -1.77 14.84
CA VAL A 662 -6.18 -1.37 13.48
C VAL A 662 -6.04 -2.60 12.59
N GLY A 663 -7.18 -3.15 12.18
CA GLY A 663 -7.27 -4.31 11.29
C GLY A 663 -7.14 -3.95 9.82
N THR A 664 -7.27 -4.92 8.92
CA THR A 664 -7.40 -4.69 7.47
C THR A 664 -8.69 -5.29 6.93
N VAL A 665 -9.22 -4.72 5.85
CA VAL A 665 -10.34 -5.30 5.07
C VAL A 665 -9.93 -5.71 3.65
N GLY A 666 -8.64 -5.92 3.42
CA GLY A 666 -8.12 -6.42 2.16
C GLY A 666 -7.66 -5.34 1.17
N PRO A 667 -7.25 -5.74 -0.04
CA PRO A 667 -6.47 -4.90 -0.96
C PRO A 667 -7.25 -3.82 -1.72
N PHE A 668 -8.58 -3.95 -1.81
CA PHE A 668 -9.40 -3.10 -2.66
C PHE A 668 -10.68 -2.69 -1.95
N HIS A 669 -11.27 -1.57 -2.37
CA HIS A 669 -12.56 -1.10 -1.89
C HIS A 669 -13.74 -1.91 -2.45
N PHE A 670 -14.96 -1.61 -1.98
CA PHE A 670 -16.19 -2.19 -2.52
C PHE A 670 -16.27 -2.06 -4.05
N PRO A 671 -16.72 -3.08 -4.82
CA PRO A 671 -17.36 -4.32 -4.38
C PRO A 671 -16.42 -5.53 -4.24
N SER A 672 -15.14 -5.34 -3.89
CA SER A 672 -14.21 -6.45 -3.67
C SER A 672 -14.73 -7.49 -2.67
N SER A 673 -14.48 -8.77 -2.97
CA SER A 673 -14.83 -9.89 -2.09
C SER A 673 -14.12 -9.80 -0.73
N ASP A 674 -12.86 -9.40 -0.75
CA ASP A 674 -12.02 -9.21 0.44
C ASP A 674 -12.56 -8.08 1.31
N TYR A 675 -12.96 -6.98 0.69
CA TYR A 675 -13.59 -5.84 1.36
C TYR A 675 -14.85 -6.25 2.12
N ILE A 676 -15.75 -6.96 1.44
CA ILE A 676 -17.04 -7.37 2.01
C ILE A 676 -16.84 -8.34 3.19
N GLU A 677 -15.98 -9.35 3.02
CA GLU A 677 -15.73 -10.35 4.07
C GLU A 677 -14.89 -9.77 5.21
N GLY A 678 -13.90 -8.93 4.91
CA GLY A 678 -13.10 -8.22 5.91
C GLY A 678 -13.95 -7.34 6.82
N TRP A 679 -14.86 -6.55 6.24
CA TRP A 679 -15.82 -5.76 7.03
C TRP A 679 -16.80 -6.60 7.84
N LYS A 680 -17.19 -7.77 7.33
CA LYS A 680 -18.00 -8.72 8.10
C LYS A 680 -17.21 -9.23 9.31
N ILE A 681 -15.98 -9.71 9.12
CA ILE A 681 -15.09 -10.17 10.20
C ILE A 681 -14.89 -9.07 11.24
N ALA A 682 -14.59 -7.84 10.80
CA ALA A 682 -14.38 -6.69 11.68
C ALA A 682 -15.62 -6.36 12.52
N ARG A 683 -16.81 -6.32 11.92
CA ARG A 683 -18.07 -6.06 12.64
C ARG A 683 -18.40 -7.13 13.66
N GLU A 684 -18.22 -8.41 13.30
CA GLU A 684 -18.45 -9.55 14.19
C GLU A 684 -17.44 -9.60 15.35
N ASN A 685 -16.25 -9.03 15.15
CA ASN A 685 -15.15 -9.04 16.10
C ASN A 685 -14.78 -7.65 16.65
N LYS A 686 -15.71 -6.67 16.64
CA LYS A 686 -15.45 -5.27 17.04
C LYS A 686 -14.93 -5.03 18.45
N ARG A 687 -15.00 -6.03 19.33
CA ARG A 687 -14.37 -5.97 20.68
C ARG A 687 -12.86 -6.20 20.63
N TRP A 688 -12.36 -6.73 19.52
CA TRP A 688 -10.96 -7.07 19.29
C TRP A 688 -10.31 -6.20 18.22
N ILE A 689 -11.11 -5.52 17.41
CA ILE A 689 -10.70 -4.69 16.26
C ILE A 689 -11.41 -3.35 16.44
N ASP A 690 -10.63 -2.30 16.73
CA ASP A 690 -11.13 -0.97 17.06
C ASP A 690 -11.35 -0.13 15.80
N ALA A 691 -10.45 -0.28 14.81
CA ALA A 691 -10.52 0.34 13.49
C ALA A 691 -10.14 -0.65 12.38
N VAL A 692 -10.47 -0.34 11.14
CA VAL A 692 -10.06 -1.09 9.94
C VAL A 692 -9.39 -0.20 8.90
N ASP A 693 -8.37 -0.76 8.26
CA ASP A 693 -7.59 -0.16 7.19
C ASP A 693 -8.23 -0.43 5.82
N GLU A 694 -8.65 0.63 5.14
CA GLU A 694 -9.20 0.63 3.78
C GLU A 694 -8.22 1.25 2.79
N HIS A 695 -8.14 0.66 1.59
CA HIS A 695 -7.21 1.07 0.55
C HIS A 695 -7.94 1.28 -0.78
N TYR A 696 -7.61 2.37 -1.49
CA TYR A 696 -8.04 2.56 -2.88
C TYR A 696 -7.22 3.55 -3.69
N TYR A 697 -6.85 3.11 -4.90
CA TYR A 697 -6.13 3.90 -5.88
C TYR A 697 -7.02 4.06 -7.11
N GLU A 698 -7.58 5.25 -7.34
CA GLU A 698 -8.67 5.43 -8.31
C GLU A 698 -8.48 6.60 -9.27
N GLN A 699 -9.23 6.62 -10.37
CA GLN A 699 -9.22 7.77 -11.29
C GLN A 699 -9.85 9.01 -10.64
N PRO A 700 -9.48 10.25 -11.03
CA PRO A 700 -10.07 11.46 -10.47
C PRO A 700 -11.59 11.47 -10.46
N GLY A 701 -12.23 10.96 -11.52
CA GLY A 701 -13.68 10.89 -11.63
C GLY A 701 -14.32 9.99 -10.58
N TRP A 702 -13.66 8.94 -10.11
CA TRP A 702 -14.19 8.11 -9.02
C TRP A 702 -14.38 8.96 -7.75
N PHE A 703 -13.33 9.68 -7.31
CA PHE A 703 -13.41 10.56 -6.14
C PHE A 703 -14.50 11.64 -6.28
N LEU A 704 -14.69 12.19 -7.49
CA LEU A 704 -15.70 13.22 -7.74
C LEU A 704 -17.14 12.68 -7.74
N ASN A 705 -17.36 11.42 -8.10
CA ASN A 705 -18.69 10.82 -8.16
C ASN A 705 -19.03 9.97 -6.93
N HIS A 706 -18.07 9.71 -6.02
CA HIS A 706 -18.24 8.94 -4.78
C HIS A 706 -18.08 9.82 -3.53
N GLN A 707 -18.60 11.05 -3.59
CA GLN A 707 -18.43 12.02 -2.50
C GLN A 707 -19.19 11.64 -1.23
N ASP A 708 -20.15 10.72 -1.33
CA ASP A 708 -20.97 10.18 -0.25
C ASP A 708 -20.50 8.80 0.22
N TYR A 709 -19.32 8.34 -0.21
CA TYR A 709 -18.81 6.99 0.07
C TYR A 709 -18.93 6.57 1.54
N TYR A 710 -18.58 7.47 2.48
CA TYR A 710 -18.67 7.20 3.92
C TYR A 710 -20.00 7.65 4.57
N ASP A 711 -20.87 8.38 3.86
CA ASP A 711 -22.07 9.01 4.41
C ASP A 711 -23.06 7.98 4.98
N HIS A 712 -23.03 6.74 4.48
CA HIS A 712 -23.95 5.67 4.88
C HIS A 712 -23.33 4.59 5.78
N TYR A 713 -22.09 4.78 6.22
CA TYR A 713 -21.42 3.79 7.08
C TYR A 713 -22.10 3.69 8.45
N ASP A 714 -22.03 2.51 9.07
CA ASP A 714 -22.54 2.32 10.43
C ASP A 714 -21.59 2.96 11.45
N ARG A 715 -22.03 4.06 12.08
CA ARG A 715 -21.26 4.80 13.10
C ARG A 715 -20.99 3.98 14.38
N LYS A 716 -21.55 2.77 14.51
CA LYS A 716 -21.32 1.82 15.61
C LYS A 716 -20.39 0.66 15.24
N ALA A 717 -19.97 0.56 13.97
CA ALA A 717 -18.96 -0.39 13.52
C ALA A 717 -17.55 0.06 14.00
N PRO A 718 -16.51 -0.78 13.84
CA PRO A 718 -15.13 -0.31 13.95
C PRO A 718 -14.90 0.94 13.09
N LYS A 719 -13.99 1.81 13.56
CA LYS A 719 -13.64 3.05 12.87
C LYS A 719 -12.89 2.76 11.57
N VAL A 720 -12.79 3.77 10.71
CA VAL A 720 -12.04 3.65 9.45
C VAL A 720 -10.71 4.38 9.57
N TYR A 721 -9.66 3.68 9.19
CA TYR A 721 -8.40 4.24 8.77
C TYR A 721 -8.31 4.09 7.24
N LEU A 722 -8.29 5.19 6.50
CA LEU A 722 -8.00 5.17 5.07
C LEU A 722 -6.48 5.16 4.88
N GLY A 723 -5.85 3.98 5.00
CA GLY A 723 -4.39 3.88 5.12
C GLY A 723 -3.62 4.04 3.84
N GLU A 724 -4.23 3.77 2.70
CA GLU A 724 -3.65 4.05 1.40
C GLU A 724 -4.69 4.59 0.43
N TYR A 725 -4.46 5.79 -0.07
CA TYR A 725 -5.22 6.32 -1.20
C TYR A 725 -4.40 7.27 -2.06
N ALA A 726 -4.69 7.26 -3.36
CA ALA A 726 -4.23 8.29 -4.29
C ALA A 726 -5.11 8.34 -5.55
N SER A 727 -5.22 9.53 -6.15
CA SER A 727 -5.79 9.66 -7.48
C SER A 727 -4.74 9.39 -8.55
N ARG A 728 -5.00 8.44 -9.46
CA ARG A 728 -4.06 7.92 -10.47
C ARG A 728 -4.36 8.36 -11.91
N GLY A 729 -4.84 9.59 -12.07
CA GLY A 729 -5.05 10.20 -13.38
C GLY A 729 -3.77 10.73 -14.01
N ALA A 730 -3.80 10.98 -15.32
CA ALA A 730 -2.65 11.47 -16.08
C ALA A 730 -2.22 12.92 -15.75
N ASN A 731 -3.06 13.69 -15.06
CA ASN A 731 -2.79 15.11 -14.75
C ASN A 731 -2.70 15.32 -13.24
N ALA A 732 -1.54 15.78 -12.77
CA ALA A 732 -1.28 15.97 -11.33
C ALA A 732 -2.21 16.98 -10.66
N VAL A 733 -2.66 18.02 -11.38
CA VAL A 733 -3.61 19.01 -10.84
C VAL A 733 -5.00 18.41 -10.70
N ASP A 734 -5.47 17.61 -11.68
CA ASP A 734 -6.74 16.89 -11.57
C ASP A 734 -6.74 15.93 -10.37
N ASN A 735 -5.64 15.19 -10.17
CA ASN A 735 -5.47 14.29 -9.03
C ASN A 735 -5.58 15.03 -7.69
N ALA A 736 -4.78 16.09 -7.52
CA ALA A 736 -4.77 16.86 -6.27
C ALA A 736 -6.12 17.52 -5.98
N LEU A 737 -6.83 18.03 -7.00
CA LEU A 737 -8.16 18.63 -6.83
C LEU A 737 -9.21 17.57 -6.45
N ALA A 738 -9.20 16.40 -7.08
CA ALA A 738 -10.10 15.30 -6.75
C ALA A 738 -9.84 14.79 -5.31
N GLU A 739 -8.57 14.62 -4.94
CA GLU A 739 -8.15 14.27 -3.58
C GLU A 739 -8.59 15.33 -2.55
N GLY A 740 -8.45 16.62 -2.86
CA GLY A 740 -8.89 17.70 -1.98
C GLY A 740 -10.40 17.75 -1.78
N ILE A 741 -11.18 17.49 -2.83
CA ILE A 741 -12.64 17.35 -2.74
C ILE A 741 -13.00 16.15 -1.86
N HIS A 742 -12.32 15.01 -2.08
CA HIS A 742 -12.48 13.82 -1.26
C HIS A 742 -12.16 14.07 0.21
N LEU A 743 -11.06 14.76 0.52
CA LEU A 743 -10.69 15.12 1.88
C LEU A 743 -11.73 16.01 2.59
N CYS A 744 -12.44 16.89 1.86
CA CYS A 744 -13.59 17.60 2.43
C CYS A 744 -14.70 16.64 2.88
N ASN A 745 -14.93 15.56 2.12
CA ASN A 745 -15.94 14.55 2.42
C ASN A 745 -15.48 13.60 3.55
N VAL A 746 -14.19 13.32 3.62
CA VAL A 746 -13.57 12.61 4.75
C VAL A 746 -13.75 13.42 6.03
N GLU A 747 -13.47 14.73 6.02
CA GLU A 747 -13.71 15.57 7.21
C GLU A 747 -15.19 15.63 7.61
N ARG A 748 -16.11 15.63 6.63
CA ARG A 748 -17.55 15.52 6.90
C ARG A 748 -17.93 14.22 7.62
N ASN A 749 -17.20 13.14 7.36
CA ASN A 749 -17.40 11.82 7.96
C ASN A 749 -16.27 11.48 8.95
N GLY A 750 -15.65 12.50 9.57
CA GLY A 750 -14.55 12.29 10.52
C GLY A 750 -15.00 11.66 11.84
N ASP A 751 -16.31 11.43 12.01
CA ASP A 751 -16.91 10.58 13.03
C ASP A 751 -16.81 9.08 12.70
N VAL A 752 -16.60 8.72 11.43
CA VAL A 752 -16.37 7.35 10.93
C VAL A 752 -14.90 7.15 10.60
N VAL A 753 -14.32 8.04 9.78
CA VAL A 753 -12.92 8.00 9.35
C VAL A 753 -12.07 8.76 10.35
N GLU A 754 -11.24 8.04 11.11
CA GLU A 754 -10.43 8.63 12.18
C GLU A 754 -9.00 8.96 11.74
N MET A 755 -8.51 8.31 10.69
CA MET A 755 -7.15 8.45 10.19
C MET A 755 -7.15 8.32 8.67
N THR A 756 -6.24 9.04 8.00
CA THR A 756 -5.98 8.91 6.56
C THR A 756 -4.50 9.10 6.25
N SER A 757 -3.99 8.40 5.24
CA SER A 757 -2.66 8.62 4.69
C SER A 757 -2.62 8.35 3.19
N TYR A 758 -2.06 9.31 2.46
CA TYR A 758 -1.77 9.15 1.04
C TYR A 758 -0.58 8.18 0.87
N ALA A 759 -0.61 7.40 -0.21
CA ALA A 759 0.46 6.45 -0.55
C ALA A 759 0.75 6.43 -2.06
N PRO A 760 2.00 6.11 -2.49
CA PRO A 760 3.22 6.07 -1.68
C PRO A 760 3.78 7.46 -1.35
N LEU A 761 4.60 7.56 -0.30
CA LEU A 761 5.11 8.83 0.20
C LEU A 761 6.32 9.36 -0.58
N LEU A 762 7.35 8.52 -0.77
CA LEU A 762 8.65 8.92 -1.29
C LEU A 762 9.02 8.15 -2.55
N CYS A 763 9.67 8.82 -3.50
CA CYS A 763 10.19 8.20 -4.71
C CYS A 763 11.50 8.83 -5.15
N LYS A 764 12.57 8.02 -5.20
CA LYS A 764 13.85 8.47 -5.75
C LYS A 764 13.76 8.51 -7.27
N ASP A 765 14.18 9.62 -7.88
CA ASP A 765 14.19 9.79 -9.33
C ASP A 765 15.00 8.64 -9.99
N GLY A 766 14.37 7.99 -10.98
CA GLY A 766 14.93 6.82 -11.69
C GLY A 766 14.64 5.46 -11.05
N TYR A 767 13.97 5.40 -9.88
CA TYR A 767 13.72 4.18 -9.12
C TYR A 767 12.25 3.92 -8.80
N SER A 768 11.32 4.53 -9.56
CA SER A 768 9.88 4.36 -9.35
C SER A 768 9.44 2.90 -9.49
N ASN A 769 8.89 2.34 -8.40
CA ASN A 769 8.17 1.07 -8.39
C ASN A 769 6.66 1.26 -8.57
N TRP A 770 6.15 2.45 -8.26
CA TRP A 770 4.74 2.80 -8.26
C TRP A 770 4.57 4.26 -8.70
N GLN A 771 3.37 4.64 -9.14
CA GLN A 771 3.03 6.01 -9.52
C GLN A 771 1.53 6.26 -9.32
N PRO A 772 1.10 7.43 -8.80
CA PRO A 772 1.90 8.59 -8.38
C PRO A 772 2.44 8.52 -6.94
N ASP A 773 3.44 9.35 -6.62
CA ASP A 773 4.05 9.48 -5.29
C ASP A 773 3.93 10.92 -4.78
N MET A 774 3.93 11.11 -3.45
CA MET A 774 3.75 12.43 -2.86
C MET A 774 5.00 13.32 -3.02
N ILE A 775 6.19 12.79 -2.77
CA ILE A 775 7.46 13.52 -2.75
C ILE A 775 8.50 12.78 -3.61
N TYR A 776 9.05 13.49 -4.59
CA TYR A 776 10.12 13.01 -5.46
C TYR A 776 11.47 13.57 -5.00
N PHE A 777 12.56 12.81 -5.15
CA PHE A 777 13.88 13.30 -4.74
C PHE A 777 15.04 12.69 -5.51
N ASP A 778 16.16 13.42 -5.51
CA ASP A 778 17.48 12.91 -5.87
C ASP A 778 18.46 13.12 -4.70
N ASN A 779 19.77 12.93 -4.91
CA ASN A 779 20.75 13.08 -3.82
C ASN A 779 20.90 14.53 -3.33
N ASN A 780 20.48 15.51 -4.12
CA ASN A 780 20.64 16.94 -3.87
C ASN A 780 19.31 17.66 -3.61
N ASN A 781 18.23 17.22 -4.23
CA ASN A 781 16.97 17.95 -4.35
C ASN A 781 15.78 17.13 -3.84
N VAL A 782 14.76 17.85 -3.36
CA VAL A 782 13.44 17.33 -2.98
C VAL A 782 12.39 18.13 -3.76
N ARG A 783 11.41 17.44 -4.36
CA ARG A 783 10.36 18.00 -5.19
C ARG A 783 8.99 17.54 -4.70
N ALA A 784 8.18 18.50 -4.27
CA ALA A 784 6.79 18.29 -3.87
C ALA A 784 5.87 18.15 -5.08
N SER A 785 4.94 17.18 -5.04
CA SER A 785 3.83 17.06 -6.00
C SER A 785 2.69 18.06 -5.73
N GLU A 786 1.72 18.14 -6.64
CA GLU A 786 0.47 18.89 -6.36
C GLU A 786 -0.33 18.24 -5.22
N SER A 787 -0.33 16.91 -5.13
CA SER A 787 -0.92 16.17 -4.01
C SER A 787 -0.25 16.52 -2.69
N TYR A 788 1.08 16.67 -2.63
CA TYR A 788 1.78 17.15 -1.42
C TYR A 788 1.24 18.49 -0.95
N LYS A 789 1.03 19.45 -1.86
CA LYS A 789 0.49 20.78 -1.49
C LYS A 789 -0.91 20.66 -0.91
N MET A 790 -1.74 19.79 -1.48
CA MET A 790 -3.09 19.52 -0.98
C MET A 790 -3.05 18.88 0.41
N GLN A 791 -2.25 17.82 0.60
CA GLN A 791 -2.09 17.15 1.89
C GLN A 791 -1.55 18.11 2.96
N LYS A 792 -0.54 18.92 2.63
CA LYS A 792 0.00 19.98 3.50
C LYS A 792 -1.08 20.98 3.91
N MET A 793 -1.90 21.42 2.96
CA MET A 793 -3.01 22.35 3.23
C MET A 793 -3.99 21.76 4.25
N PHE A 794 -4.37 20.49 4.11
CA PHE A 794 -5.28 19.84 5.07
C PHE A 794 -4.63 19.58 6.43
N GLY A 795 -3.39 19.07 6.47
CA GLY A 795 -2.66 18.75 7.70
C GLY A 795 -2.33 19.96 8.57
N GLN A 796 -2.02 21.11 7.96
CA GLN A 796 -1.73 22.36 8.68
C GLN A 796 -2.99 23.06 9.22
N HIS A 797 -4.16 22.75 8.66
CA HIS A 797 -5.44 23.40 9.01
C HIS A 797 -6.47 22.37 9.49
N ALA A 798 -6.03 21.43 10.33
CA ALA A 798 -6.91 20.42 10.93
C ALA A 798 -7.75 21.00 12.10
N GLY A 799 -8.80 20.28 12.47
CA GLY A 799 -9.63 20.56 13.64
C GLY A 799 -10.12 19.27 14.30
N ASP A 800 -10.78 19.38 15.45
CA ASP A 800 -11.38 18.26 16.20
C ASP A 800 -12.92 18.33 16.28
N LEU A 801 -13.50 19.32 15.61
CA LEU A 801 -14.94 19.51 15.47
C LEU A 801 -15.27 19.87 14.01
N TYR A 802 -16.08 19.04 13.34
CA TYR A 802 -16.65 19.37 12.04
C TYR A 802 -17.94 20.19 12.22
N ILE A 803 -18.11 21.25 11.43
CA ILE A 803 -19.29 22.11 11.42
C ILE A 803 -20.00 21.93 10.08
N SER A 804 -21.27 21.53 10.12
CA SER A 804 -22.06 21.31 8.91
C SER A 804 -22.16 22.59 8.10
N SER A 805 -21.90 22.47 6.80
CA SER A 805 -22.13 23.54 5.84
C SER A 805 -22.86 23.00 4.60
N VAL A 806 -23.59 23.88 3.92
CA VAL A 806 -24.34 23.56 2.71
C VAL A 806 -23.93 24.51 1.60
N LEU A 807 -23.30 23.95 0.56
CA LEU A 807 -22.98 24.66 -0.68
C LEU A 807 -24.21 24.66 -1.60
N SER A 808 -24.66 25.87 -1.95
CA SER A 808 -25.71 26.13 -2.94
C SER A 808 -25.08 26.44 -4.29
N LEU A 809 -25.12 25.46 -5.18
CA LEU A 809 -24.65 25.49 -6.57
C LEU A 809 -25.47 24.43 -7.36
N PRO A 810 -25.72 24.57 -8.68
CA PRO A 810 -26.32 23.49 -9.46
C PRO A 810 -25.57 22.17 -9.28
N ASP A 811 -26.28 21.05 -9.09
CA ASP A 811 -25.65 19.76 -8.70
C ASP A 811 -24.55 19.31 -9.65
N ALA A 812 -24.75 19.50 -10.96
CA ALA A 812 -23.77 19.15 -11.98
C ALA A 812 -22.48 19.99 -11.90
N LEU A 813 -22.51 21.21 -11.33
CA LEU A 813 -21.31 21.99 -11.01
C LEU A 813 -20.79 21.70 -9.59
N LYS A 814 -21.68 21.39 -8.65
CA LYS A 814 -21.39 21.17 -7.24
C LYS A 814 -20.38 20.05 -7.02
N LYS A 815 -20.42 18.98 -7.82
CA LYS A 815 -19.45 17.88 -7.72
C LYS A 815 -17.99 18.32 -7.95
N TYR A 816 -17.75 19.45 -8.60
CA TYR A 816 -16.40 20.00 -8.83
C TYR A 816 -15.96 21.01 -7.76
N VAL A 817 -16.73 21.18 -6.68
CA VAL A 817 -16.42 22.12 -5.60
C VAL A 817 -16.53 21.42 -4.24
N GLY A 818 -15.39 21.28 -3.55
CA GLY A 818 -15.31 20.73 -2.20
C GLY A 818 -15.29 21.83 -1.16
N THR A 819 -16.06 21.67 -0.08
CA THR A 819 -16.04 22.59 1.06
C THR A 819 -16.02 21.84 2.38
N SER A 820 -15.18 22.27 3.32
CA SER A 820 -15.14 21.73 4.68
C SER A 820 -14.94 22.85 5.69
N VAL A 821 -15.63 22.74 6.84
CA VAL A 821 -15.51 23.69 7.96
C VAL A 821 -15.16 22.91 9.22
N VAL A 822 -13.96 23.12 9.73
CA VAL A 822 -13.47 22.44 10.94
C VAL A 822 -13.00 23.47 11.96
N LYS A 823 -13.19 23.16 13.24
CA LYS A 823 -12.69 23.97 14.35
C LYS A 823 -11.67 23.16 15.14
N ASP A 824 -10.54 23.78 15.42
CA ASP A 824 -9.59 23.29 16.42
C ASP A 824 -10.01 23.85 17.78
N SER A 825 -10.60 23.00 18.63
CA SER A 825 -11.08 23.40 19.95
C SER A 825 -9.96 23.86 20.89
N LYS A 826 -8.70 23.48 20.65
CA LYS A 826 -7.56 23.87 21.47
C LYS A 826 -7.11 25.31 21.19
N SER A 827 -6.98 25.68 19.91
CA SER A 827 -6.63 27.06 19.53
C SER A 827 -7.83 28.00 19.42
N GLY A 828 -9.04 27.44 19.30
CA GLY A 828 -10.28 28.18 19.04
C GLY A 828 -10.48 28.55 17.57
N LYS A 829 -9.50 28.27 16.68
CA LYS A 829 -9.54 28.64 15.27
C LYS A 829 -10.55 27.80 14.49
N THR A 830 -11.27 28.46 13.58
CA THR A 830 -12.20 27.80 12.64
C THR A 830 -11.68 28.00 11.21
N TRP A 831 -11.54 26.91 10.47
CA TRP A 831 -11.02 26.88 9.11
C TRP A 831 -12.12 26.55 8.13
N LEU A 832 -12.24 27.35 7.07
CA LEU A 832 -12.97 27.01 5.86
C LEU A 832 -11.98 26.60 4.78
N LYS A 833 -12.08 25.37 4.30
CA LYS A 833 -11.33 24.85 3.16
C LYS A 833 -12.24 24.83 1.94
N VAL A 834 -11.75 25.35 0.82
CA VAL A 834 -12.49 25.36 -0.45
C VAL A 834 -11.58 24.85 -1.56
N VAL A 835 -12.03 23.81 -2.25
CA VAL A 835 -11.36 23.23 -3.42
C VAL A 835 -12.25 23.49 -4.63
N ASN A 836 -11.74 24.23 -5.61
CA ASN A 836 -12.45 24.58 -6.84
C ASN A 836 -11.80 23.90 -8.04
N ALA A 837 -12.41 22.80 -8.51
CA ALA A 837 -11.95 22.10 -9.70
C ALA A 837 -12.49 22.68 -11.02
N LEU A 838 -13.41 23.65 -10.95
CA LEU A 838 -13.93 24.35 -12.13
C LEU A 838 -12.86 25.25 -12.76
N PRO A 839 -12.88 25.48 -14.07
CA PRO A 839 -11.94 26.35 -14.76
C PRO A 839 -12.19 27.84 -14.56
N ARG A 840 -13.31 28.21 -13.94
CA ARG A 840 -13.70 29.59 -13.61
C ARG A 840 -13.46 29.92 -12.15
N THR A 841 -13.31 31.21 -11.88
CA THR A 841 -13.21 31.74 -10.53
C THR A 841 -14.53 31.51 -9.78
N LEU A 842 -14.47 30.93 -8.58
CA LEU A 842 -15.61 30.76 -7.70
C LEU A 842 -15.73 31.96 -6.75
N LYS A 843 -16.86 32.65 -6.79
CA LYS A 843 -17.19 33.76 -5.89
C LYS A 843 -18.16 33.26 -4.83
N LEU A 844 -17.64 32.99 -3.64
CA LEU A 844 -18.37 32.31 -2.58
C LEU A 844 -18.82 33.32 -1.50
N SER A 845 -20.13 33.47 -1.34
CA SER A 845 -20.70 34.21 -0.20
C SER A 845 -20.92 33.24 0.97
N VAL A 846 -20.20 33.46 2.06
CA VAL A 846 -20.21 32.63 3.27
C VAL A 846 -21.08 33.29 4.33
N SER A 847 -21.98 32.52 4.93
CA SER A 847 -22.91 32.95 5.97
C SER A 847 -22.97 31.95 7.13
N GLY A 848 -23.51 32.35 8.28
CA GLY A 848 -23.74 31.49 9.46
C GLY A 848 -22.67 31.56 10.56
N LEU A 849 -21.48 32.08 10.23
CA LEU A 849 -20.44 32.49 11.18
C LEU A 849 -19.96 33.91 10.82
N GLY A 850 -20.92 34.82 10.68
CA GLY A 850 -20.71 36.13 10.04
C GLY A 850 -20.91 36.06 8.52
N ASN A 851 -20.91 37.23 7.88
CA ASN A 851 -21.02 37.37 6.42
C ASN A 851 -19.65 37.72 5.83
N LYS A 852 -19.15 36.88 4.93
CA LYS A 852 -17.86 37.06 4.26
C LYS A 852 -18.01 36.70 2.79
N GLN A 853 -17.32 37.41 1.91
CA GLN A 853 -17.17 37.00 0.51
C GLN A 853 -15.72 36.60 0.30
N VAL A 854 -15.51 35.43 -0.30
CA VAL A 854 -14.19 34.92 -0.66
C VAL A 854 -14.18 34.51 -2.13
N THR A 855 -13.01 34.60 -2.75
CA THR A 855 -12.83 34.32 -4.17
C THR A 855 -11.75 33.26 -4.33
N ILE A 856 -12.06 32.18 -5.04
CA ILE A 856 -11.15 31.06 -5.27
C ILE A 856 -10.91 30.96 -6.78
N ALA A 857 -9.66 31.03 -7.21
CA ALA A 857 -9.33 30.92 -8.62
C ALA A 857 -9.79 29.57 -9.21
N GLY A 858 -9.99 29.54 -10.53
CA GLY A 858 -10.25 28.28 -11.22
C GLY A 858 -9.13 27.27 -11.00
N ARG A 859 -9.48 26.00 -10.83
CA ARG A 859 -8.56 24.87 -10.65
C ARG A 859 -7.55 25.10 -9.52
N SER A 860 -8.03 25.55 -8.37
CA SER A 860 -7.22 25.87 -7.20
C SER A 860 -7.91 25.50 -5.88
N ALA A 861 -7.16 25.51 -4.79
CA ALA A 861 -7.68 25.33 -3.44
C ALA A 861 -7.14 26.41 -2.50
N GLN A 862 -7.96 26.82 -1.53
CA GLN A 862 -7.62 27.86 -0.56
C GLN A 862 -8.24 27.56 0.81
N VAL A 863 -7.60 28.08 1.86
CA VAL A 863 -8.08 28.00 3.26
C VAL A 863 -8.29 29.41 3.80
N PHE A 864 -9.35 29.58 4.58
CA PHE A 864 -9.71 30.83 5.23
C PHE A 864 -9.92 30.59 6.72
N GLU A 865 -9.35 31.45 7.57
CA GLU A 865 -9.78 31.55 8.97
C GLU A 865 -11.14 32.29 9.00
N LEU A 866 -12.12 31.74 9.71
CA LEU A 866 -13.48 32.27 9.86
C LEU A 866 -13.66 33.02 11.17
#